data_AF-A0A1V6GS41-F1
#
_entry.id   AF-A0A1V6GS41-F1
#
_cell.length_a   1.000
_cell.length_b   1.000
_cell.length_c   1.000
_cell.angle_alpha   90.00
_cell.angle_beta   90.00
_cell.angle_gamma   90.00
#
_symmetry.space_group_name_H-M   'P 1'
#
loop_
_entity.id
_entity.type
_entity.pdbx_description
1 polymer ?
#
loop_
_entity_poly.entity_id
_entity_poly.type
_entity_poly.pdbx_seq_one_letter_code
_entity_poly.pdbx_strand_id
1 'polypeptide(L)'
;MCRRMFEYGFNAIIAGNYDFTPGSVSYLDGLLEACDETGMLLAFSLPHLKDFGYRLDKPEMAERYRAQTAWLIRRVRNHPSVILYAMNHNCTGYYGDQNPQKIDGLYEIPEDEKSKSAWWARNRRQARITDAIAKSLDATRPVYHHQSGNLGDMHTVNCYLNWAPVQERSDWTEHWSAHGVKPLFFVEWGLPHISSWSSYRGPQFIWRCEAFQSLWAAEFAAQFWGDAAYLDSDAAVRALDHEERLWATGKPFRWSTLNQPLRALPQNYHAVQALFASDNWRFHRAWGVSAMLPWDQGDFWRRVAPTAEIAAETPLQGLKCPGIVPDRIQAGGQYIQDLGPRDAFLPTEVGAAFLRWNQPDCGFIAGPEEARTAKDHLFTPGAAVRKSLVMLNDRRREQTVAWTWRLWRKGEKLMERQGHARVAAGGQAAVPVSFAFPKRVRAGERLRLTAVFDFADGVTQVDEIALYAVMPSQPPQLSAPVHLLDPHGLTARLFDRLGVRYVLFDGTNAPVADDALVVIGREALDGSAVSWMSRLDKGLRVLVFEQRAETLERGLGFRVAERGVRRLFPRAEHPVTRGLDEAAFRDWTGSGTLVTPYLTGLPAAETHDPHGTWCGFTNTRVWRCGSRGTVASVLIEKPARGDWRALLDGEFDLQYAALLEHVQGRGRALFCQLDVTGRTENDPAADRLVANLLEYLDRAPAAAFRETVVLGAEAERLAGQLGVVRSRPPDAGRMFVVSPGASAPPPDLFRAIEGGVNVVCLGLAGDELKAWCPVPVATVRTNAAFTRIEQRPPELDGLSNADWAWHGRITFDALAVPEAEKAASSGALRVIRHGKGRVVLWQVPPWLIDEQAKPYLRTSKRRANAMAARLLANLGAALDAPVAERFAKVEEKEWLMSYYLDTPEAGDDPYRYYRW
;
A
#
# COMPACT_ATOMS: atom_id res chain seq x y z
N MET A 1 -16.24 -7.22 30.51
CA MET A 1 -16.12 -6.47 29.24
C MET A 1 -15.68 -5.02 29.43
N CYS A 2 -16.51 -4.10 29.97
CA CYS A 2 -16.19 -2.65 30.02
C CYS A 2 -14.81 -2.32 30.60
N ARG A 3 -14.41 -2.95 31.70
CA ARG A 3 -13.08 -2.78 32.30
C ARG A 3 -11.93 -3.13 31.33
N ARG A 4 -12.07 -4.21 30.55
CA ARG A 4 -11.08 -4.63 29.53
C ARG A 4 -11.01 -3.65 28.36
N MET A 5 -12.15 -3.06 27.99
CA MET A 5 -12.20 -2.04 26.94
C MET A 5 -11.48 -0.75 27.37
N PHE A 6 -11.65 -0.31 28.61
CA PHE A 6 -10.93 0.84 29.17
C PHE A 6 -9.41 0.67 29.18
N GLU A 7 -8.89 -0.55 29.33
CA GLU A 7 -7.44 -0.82 29.25
C GLU A 7 -6.84 -0.41 27.90
N TYR A 8 -7.63 -0.49 26.83
CA TYR A 8 -7.28 -0.07 25.47
C TYR A 8 -7.80 1.34 25.14
N GLY A 9 -8.24 2.10 26.14
CA GLY A 9 -8.72 3.47 25.97
C GLY A 9 -10.10 3.61 25.31
N PHE A 10 -10.82 2.51 25.08
CA PHE A 10 -12.19 2.59 24.58
C PHE A 10 -13.13 3.16 25.64
N ASN A 11 -13.98 4.10 25.21
CA ASN A 11 -14.88 4.85 26.09
C ASN A 11 -16.37 4.77 25.66
N ALA A 12 -16.67 4.10 24.54
CA ALA A 12 -18.01 3.91 24.02
C ALA A 12 -18.23 2.50 23.44
N ILE A 13 -19.47 2.04 23.47
CA ILE A 13 -19.95 0.76 22.90
C ILE A 13 -21.17 1.06 22.02
N ILE A 14 -21.30 0.35 20.90
CA ILE A 14 -22.58 0.22 20.19
C ILE A 14 -23.23 -1.11 20.58
N ALA A 15 -24.55 -1.13 20.80
CA ALA A 15 -25.25 -2.37 21.07
C ALA A 15 -25.09 -3.34 19.89
N GLY A 16 -24.69 -4.59 20.17
CA GLY A 16 -24.37 -5.58 19.13
C GLY A 16 -25.58 -6.09 18.33
N ASN A 17 -26.80 -5.68 18.68
CA ASN A 17 -28.01 -6.05 17.98
C ASN A 17 -28.41 -4.99 16.95
N TYR A 18 -28.80 -5.44 15.75
CA TYR A 18 -29.21 -4.55 14.65
C TYR A 18 -30.73 -4.34 14.57
N ASP A 19 -31.48 -5.19 15.25
CA ASP A 19 -32.94 -5.13 15.33
C ASP A 19 -33.44 -5.69 16.68
N PHE A 20 -34.76 -5.76 16.84
CA PHE A 20 -35.46 -6.34 17.99
C PHE A 20 -36.51 -7.35 17.55
N THR A 21 -36.25 -8.10 16.47
CA THR A 21 -37.11 -9.21 16.06
C THR A 21 -37.13 -10.26 17.18
N PRO A 22 -38.27 -10.87 17.54
CA PRO A 22 -38.31 -11.91 18.56
C PRO A 22 -37.26 -13.01 18.31
N GLY A 23 -36.41 -13.28 19.31
CA GLY A 23 -35.32 -14.26 19.22
C GLY A 23 -33.98 -13.74 18.68
N SER A 24 -33.90 -12.48 18.22
CA SER A 24 -32.66 -11.87 17.71
C SER A 24 -31.77 -11.23 18.79
N VAL A 25 -32.33 -10.93 19.98
CA VAL A 25 -31.64 -10.20 21.05
C VAL A 25 -31.86 -10.89 22.39
N SER A 26 -30.77 -11.05 23.16
CA SER A 26 -30.80 -11.50 24.56
C SER A 26 -31.02 -10.32 25.53
N TYR A 27 -31.21 -10.60 26.83
CA TYR A 27 -31.36 -9.54 27.84
C TYR A 27 -30.10 -8.65 27.92
N LEU A 28 -30.26 -7.33 27.85
CA LEU A 28 -29.17 -6.34 27.84
C LEU A 28 -28.95 -5.65 29.20
N ASP A 29 -29.75 -5.96 30.21
CA ASP A 29 -29.77 -5.21 31.49
C ASP A 29 -28.40 -5.25 32.20
N GLY A 30 -27.75 -6.42 32.24
CA GLY A 30 -26.39 -6.52 32.81
C GLY A 30 -25.33 -5.73 32.03
N LEU A 31 -25.50 -5.52 30.72
CA LEU A 31 -24.63 -4.63 29.95
C LEU A 31 -24.91 -3.16 30.31
N LEU A 32 -26.17 -2.78 30.42
CA LEU A 32 -26.58 -1.42 30.76
C LEU A 32 -26.09 -1.03 32.17
N GLU A 33 -26.29 -1.90 33.15
CA GLU A 33 -25.79 -1.73 34.52
C GLU A 33 -24.26 -1.62 34.54
N ALA A 34 -23.55 -2.51 33.84
CA ALA A 34 -22.10 -2.44 33.75
C ALA A 34 -21.60 -1.15 33.09
N CYS A 35 -22.32 -0.63 32.08
CA CYS A 35 -22.00 0.64 31.45
C CYS A 35 -22.20 1.82 32.40
N ASP A 36 -23.32 1.85 33.14
CA ASP A 36 -23.59 2.89 34.13
C ASP A 36 -22.56 2.90 35.26
N GLU A 37 -22.26 1.74 35.84
CA GLU A 37 -21.30 1.58 36.94
C GLU A 37 -19.88 2.00 36.55
N THR A 38 -19.49 1.73 35.30
CA THR A 38 -18.12 1.99 34.82
C THR A 38 -17.99 3.33 34.08
N GLY A 39 -19.09 4.01 33.77
CA GLY A 39 -19.10 5.25 32.99
C GLY A 39 -18.84 5.05 31.49
N MET A 40 -18.92 3.82 30.98
CA MET A 40 -18.79 3.48 29.56
C MET A 40 -20.03 3.99 28.81
N LEU A 41 -19.81 4.73 27.72
CA LEU A 41 -20.90 5.28 26.91
C LEU A 41 -21.53 4.18 26.05
N LEU A 42 -22.84 4.25 25.82
CA LEU A 42 -23.58 3.28 25.01
C LEU A 42 -24.46 3.98 23.97
N ALA A 43 -24.33 3.54 22.71
CA ALA A 43 -25.33 3.75 21.68
C ALA A 43 -26.31 2.57 21.67
N PHE A 44 -27.57 2.84 22.03
CA PHE A 44 -28.61 1.82 22.15
C PHE A 44 -29.38 1.67 20.85
N SER A 45 -29.48 0.45 20.32
CA SER A 45 -30.23 0.17 19.10
C SER A 45 -31.74 0.35 19.31
N LEU A 46 -32.44 0.90 18.31
CA LEU A 46 -33.91 0.93 18.24
C LEU A 46 -34.40 -0.03 17.13
N PRO A 47 -35.72 -0.32 17.05
CA PRO A 47 -36.25 -1.27 16.08
C PRO A 47 -35.89 -0.90 14.63
N HIS A 48 -35.69 -1.91 13.80
CA HIS A 48 -35.27 -1.72 12.42
C HIS A 48 -36.49 -1.62 11.49
N LEU A 49 -36.51 -0.64 10.57
CA LEU A 49 -37.66 -0.40 9.66
C LEU A 49 -38.03 -1.62 8.77
N LYS A 50 -37.08 -2.52 8.54
CA LYS A 50 -37.27 -3.77 7.76
C LYS A 50 -38.30 -4.69 8.41
N ASP A 51 -38.36 -4.73 9.74
CA ASP A 51 -39.24 -5.62 10.50
C ASP A 51 -40.71 -5.15 10.44
N PHE A 52 -40.90 -3.93 9.91
CA PHE A 52 -42.18 -3.30 9.63
C PHE A 52 -42.47 -3.27 8.11
N GLY A 53 -41.74 -4.08 7.34
CA GLY A 53 -41.96 -4.28 5.91
C GLY A 53 -41.72 -3.05 5.04
N TYR A 54 -40.96 -2.05 5.51
CA TYR A 54 -40.75 -0.77 4.80
C TYR A 54 -42.06 0.00 4.51
N ARG A 55 -43.06 -0.10 5.40
CA ARG A 55 -44.41 0.49 5.23
C ARG A 55 -44.83 1.45 6.35
N LEU A 56 -43.89 2.13 6.98
CA LEU A 56 -44.11 3.09 8.08
C LEU A 56 -44.85 4.37 7.63
N ASP A 57 -45.03 4.58 6.33
CA ASP A 57 -45.97 5.56 5.78
C ASP A 57 -47.44 5.16 6.04
N LYS A 58 -47.71 3.89 6.31
CA LYS A 58 -49.03 3.43 6.76
C LYS A 58 -49.19 3.68 8.27
N PRO A 59 -50.25 4.38 8.71
CA PRO A 59 -50.46 4.68 10.13
C PRO A 59 -50.41 3.47 11.04
N GLU A 60 -51.00 2.34 10.63
CA GLU A 60 -50.98 1.09 11.42
C GLU A 60 -49.55 0.59 11.68
N MET A 61 -48.68 0.60 10.67
CA MET A 61 -47.30 0.15 10.83
C MET A 61 -46.46 1.15 11.61
N ALA A 62 -46.69 2.45 11.41
CA ALA A 62 -46.07 3.51 12.21
C ALA A 62 -46.41 3.37 13.70
N GLU A 63 -47.67 3.09 14.02
CA GLU A 63 -48.11 2.90 15.41
C GLU A 63 -47.54 1.62 16.04
N ARG A 64 -47.43 0.53 15.27
CA ARG A 64 -46.71 -0.67 15.74
C ARG A 64 -45.23 -0.38 16.04
N TYR A 65 -44.56 0.37 15.16
CA TYR A 65 -43.18 0.80 15.36
C TYR A 65 -43.04 1.69 16.59
N ARG A 66 -43.95 2.67 16.73
CA ARG A 66 -44.03 3.58 17.87
C ARG A 66 -44.20 2.82 19.18
N ALA A 67 -45.10 1.83 19.23
CA ALA A 67 -45.35 1.04 20.42
C ALA A 67 -44.09 0.27 20.88
N GLN A 68 -43.39 -0.41 19.96
CA GLN A 68 -42.15 -1.12 20.29
C GLN A 68 -41.04 -0.15 20.70
N THR A 69 -40.89 0.96 19.98
CA THR A 69 -39.89 2.00 20.27
C THR A 69 -40.13 2.65 21.63
N ALA A 70 -41.38 2.98 21.96
CA ALA A 70 -41.76 3.55 23.24
C ALA A 70 -41.47 2.60 24.41
N TRP A 71 -41.72 1.30 24.22
CA TRP A 71 -41.37 0.28 25.22
C TRP A 71 -39.86 0.22 25.46
N LEU A 72 -39.06 0.17 24.39
CA LEU A 72 -37.59 0.12 24.48
C LEU A 72 -37.02 1.38 25.13
N ILE A 73 -37.42 2.57 24.67
CA ILE A 73 -36.99 3.85 25.25
C ILE A 73 -37.36 3.91 26.73
N ARG A 74 -38.57 3.47 27.12
CA ARG A 74 -38.98 3.46 28.53
C ARG A 74 -38.09 2.58 29.40
N ARG A 75 -37.54 1.48 28.87
CA ARG A 75 -36.57 0.64 29.59
C ARG A 75 -35.23 1.34 29.77
N VAL A 76 -34.74 2.04 28.74
CA VAL A 76 -33.34 2.52 28.73
C VAL A 76 -33.16 3.98 29.11
N ARG A 77 -34.21 4.81 29.07
CA ARG A 77 -34.13 6.28 29.25
C ARG A 77 -33.52 6.75 30.58
N ASN A 78 -33.54 5.89 31.61
CA ASN A 78 -32.98 6.18 32.94
C ASN A 78 -31.52 5.74 33.11
N HIS A 79 -30.93 5.07 32.11
CA HIS A 79 -29.51 4.71 32.13
C HIS A 79 -28.69 5.91 31.63
N PRO A 80 -27.86 6.54 32.48
CA PRO A 80 -27.02 7.67 32.08
C PRO A 80 -25.94 7.30 31.07
N SER A 81 -25.54 6.03 30.98
CA SER A 81 -24.60 5.55 29.95
C SER A 81 -25.19 5.60 28.54
N VAL A 82 -26.51 5.50 28.39
CA VAL A 82 -27.18 5.57 27.08
C VAL A 82 -27.22 7.01 26.62
N ILE A 83 -26.36 7.35 25.66
CA ILE A 83 -26.20 8.73 25.16
C ILE A 83 -26.69 8.92 23.72
N LEU A 84 -26.88 7.83 22.97
CA LEU A 84 -27.28 7.86 21.56
C LEU A 84 -28.29 6.76 21.26
N TYR A 85 -29.16 6.99 20.28
CA TYR A 85 -29.98 5.95 19.67
C TYR A 85 -29.45 5.59 18.27
N ALA A 86 -29.17 4.30 18.08
CA ALA A 86 -28.72 3.73 16.80
C ALA A 86 -29.90 3.14 16.05
N MET A 87 -30.08 3.49 14.78
CA MET A 87 -31.26 3.09 13.99
C MET A 87 -30.88 2.51 12.63
N ASN A 88 -31.75 1.65 12.08
CA ASN A 88 -31.75 1.21 10.68
C ASN A 88 -30.37 0.78 10.12
N HIS A 89 -29.69 -0.09 10.85
CA HIS A 89 -28.37 -0.62 10.53
C HIS A 89 -28.18 -1.07 9.09
N ASN A 90 -27.20 -0.48 8.40
CA ASN A 90 -26.77 -0.82 7.04
C ASN A 90 -27.89 -0.75 5.99
N CYS A 91 -28.87 0.13 6.20
CA CYS A 91 -30.09 0.20 5.38
C CYS A 91 -30.22 1.47 4.53
N THR A 92 -29.44 2.51 4.80
CA THR A 92 -29.72 3.89 4.30
C THR A 92 -28.53 4.63 3.66
N GLY A 93 -27.38 3.97 3.52
CA GLY A 93 -26.15 4.53 2.92
C GLY A 93 -26.22 4.73 1.40
N TYR A 94 -25.21 5.42 0.86
CA TYR A 94 -25.04 5.73 -0.56
C TYR A 94 -23.55 5.81 -0.91
N TYR A 95 -23.15 5.69 -2.17
CA TYR A 95 -21.73 5.50 -2.46
C TYR A 95 -20.84 6.70 -2.10
N GLY A 96 -21.28 7.93 -2.39
CA GLY A 96 -20.52 9.13 -2.06
C GLY A 96 -20.35 9.46 -0.57
N ASP A 97 -20.81 8.62 0.36
CA ASP A 97 -20.69 8.84 1.81
C ASP A 97 -19.27 8.66 2.38
N GLN A 98 -18.33 8.13 1.58
CA GLN A 98 -16.91 8.01 1.88
C GLN A 98 -16.04 9.06 1.14
N ASN A 99 -16.62 9.85 0.24
CA ASN A 99 -15.88 10.87 -0.50
C ASN A 99 -15.38 11.95 0.47
N PRO A 100 -14.05 12.21 0.56
CA PRO A 100 -13.50 13.18 1.51
C PRO A 100 -14.06 14.60 1.32
N GLN A 101 -14.55 14.93 0.12
CA GLN A 101 -15.17 16.22 -0.20
C GLN A 101 -16.68 16.27 0.07
N LYS A 102 -17.31 15.17 0.51
CA LYS A 102 -18.77 15.05 0.72
C LYS A 102 -19.16 14.44 2.07
N ILE A 103 -18.21 14.31 2.99
CA ILE A 103 -18.43 13.85 4.37
C ILE A 103 -18.69 15.01 5.36
N ASP A 104 -18.90 16.22 4.86
CA ASP A 104 -19.13 17.44 5.63
C ASP A 104 -20.51 17.52 6.32
N GLY A 105 -21.43 16.60 6.00
CA GLY A 105 -22.81 16.65 6.49
C GLY A 105 -23.71 17.66 5.76
N LEU A 106 -23.24 18.23 4.64
CA LEU A 106 -24.04 19.05 3.72
C LEU A 106 -24.52 18.24 2.52
N TYR A 107 -23.65 17.40 1.95
CA TYR A 107 -24.01 16.59 0.79
C TYR A 107 -25.08 15.56 1.16
N GLU A 108 -26.26 15.69 0.56
CA GLU A 108 -27.21 14.58 0.41
C GLU A 108 -27.21 14.15 -1.06
N ILE A 109 -27.32 12.85 -1.31
CA ILE A 109 -27.45 12.35 -2.68
C ILE A 109 -28.69 12.99 -3.34
N PRO A 110 -28.56 13.65 -4.51
CA PRO A 110 -29.70 14.24 -5.21
C PRO A 110 -30.74 13.16 -5.54
N GLU A 111 -32.03 13.45 -5.38
CA GLU A 111 -33.15 12.59 -5.79
C GLU A 111 -33.66 13.03 -7.18
N ASP A 112 -32.97 12.66 -8.27
CA ASP A 112 -33.37 12.92 -9.67
C ASP A 112 -33.60 11.62 -10.45
N GLU A 113 -34.17 11.68 -11.67
CA GLU A 113 -34.49 10.48 -12.46
C GLU A 113 -33.29 9.56 -12.74
N LYS A 114 -32.06 10.09 -12.78
CA LYS A 114 -30.83 9.33 -13.07
C LYS A 114 -30.23 8.70 -11.81
N SER A 115 -30.41 9.33 -10.65
CA SER A 115 -29.92 8.82 -9.36
C SER A 115 -30.93 7.92 -8.65
N LYS A 116 -32.22 8.03 -9.01
CA LYS A 116 -33.36 7.36 -8.37
C LYS A 116 -33.23 5.84 -8.42
N SER A 117 -32.58 5.28 -7.41
CA SER A 117 -32.87 3.89 -7.05
C SER A 117 -34.09 3.92 -6.14
N ALA A 118 -35.13 3.20 -6.56
CA ALA A 118 -36.34 3.00 -5.77
C ALA A 118 -36.03 2.43 -4.38
N TRP A 119 -34.90 1.73 -4.22
CA TRP A 119 -34.49 1.12 -2.97
C TRP A 119 -34.01 2.16 -1.93
N TRP A 120 -32.98 2.96 -2.23
CA TRP A 120 -32.43 3.92 -1.27
C TRP A 120 -33.41 5.05 -0.95
N ALA A 121 -34.12 5.60 -1.95
CA ALA A 121 -35.07 6.69 -1.74
C ALA A 121 -36.24 6.25 -0.83
N ARG A 122 -36.74 5.02 -1.03
CA ARG A 122 -37.73 4.42 -0.14
C ARG A 122 -37.18 4.27 1.27
N ASN A 123 -36.01 3.65 1.43
CA ASN A 123 -35.44 3.37 2.75
C ASN A 123 -35.16 4.65 3.54
N ARG A 124 -34.60 5.68 2.91
CA ARG A 124 -34.31 6.98 3.55
C ARG A 124 -35.59 7.72 3.96
N ARG A 125 -36.63 7.71 3.12
CA ARG A 125 -37.96 8.25 3.49
C ARG A 125 -38.53 7.54 4.73
N GLN A 126 -38.45 6.21 4.77
CA GLN A 126 -38.93 5.41 5.89
C GLN A 126 -38.09 5.64 7.16
N ALA A 127 -36.77 5.81 7.01
CA ALA A 127 -35.87 6.13 8.11
C ALA A 127 -36.18 7.50 8.74
N ARG A 128 -36.51 8.52 7.94
CA ARG A 128 -36.97 9.82 8.45
C ARG A 128 -38.24 9.70 9.31
N ILE A 129 -39.15 8.76 9.00
CA ILE A 129 -40.32 8.47 9.85
C ILE A 129 -39.88 7.84 11.18
N THR A 130 -38.98 6.86 11.15
CA THR A 130 -38.47 6.25 12.39
C THR A 130 -37.76 7.27 13.29
N ASP A 131 -36.94 8.17 12.71
CA ASP A 131 -36.24 9.23 13.43
C ASP A 131 -37.24 10.18 14.10
N ALA A 132 -38.25 10.65 13.36
CA ALA A 132 -39.31 11.51 13.90
C ALA A 132 -40.09 10.83 15.04
N ILE A 133 -40.38 9.53 14.93
CA ILE A 133 -41.03 8.77 16.02
C ILE A 133 -40.12 8.72 17.25
N ALA A 134 -38.84 8.34 17.10
CA ALA A 134 -37.91 8.24 18.21
C ALA A 134 -37.75 9.59 18.94
N LYS A 135 -37.52 10.69 18.20
CA LYS A 135 -37.40 12.04 18.76
C LYS A 135 -38.68 12.53 19.44
N SER A 136 -39.86 12.11 18.96
CA SER A 136 -41.13 12.43 19.64
C SER A 136 -41.30 11.71 20.99
N LEU A 137 -40.60 10.58 21.19
CA LEU A 137 -40.66 9.77 22.41
C LEU A 137 -39.56 10.15 23.41
N ASP A 138 -38.37 10.49 22.91
CA ASP A 138 -37.26 11.03 23.68
C ASP A 138 -36.40 11.96 22.82
N ALA A 139 -36.53 13.27 23.04
CA ALA A 139 -35.74 14.29 22.36
C ALA A 139 -34.41 14.61 23.07
N THR A 140 -34.11 13.96 24.20
CA THR A 140 -32.92 14.28 25.02
C THR A 140 -31.63 13.64 24.49
N ARG A 141 -31.74 12.72 23.53
CA ARG A 141 -30.62 11.94 22.97
C ARG A 141 -30.57 12.08 21.45
N PRO A 142 -29.39 12.31 20.85
CA PRO A 142 -29.23 12.29 19.41
C PRO A 142 -29.54 10.92 18.80
N VAL A 143 -30.02 10.95 17.56
CA VAL A 143 -30.31 9.78 16.73
C VAL A 143 -29.34 9.74 15.57
N TYR A 144 -28.76 8.56 15.32
CA TYR A 144 -28.05 8.28 14.08
C TYR A 144 -28.58 7.02 13.41
N HIS A 145 -28.48 7.00 12.08
CA HIS A 145 -28.73 5.80 11.29
C HIS A 145 -27.41 5.14 10.93
N HIS A 146 -27.20 3.86 11.22
CA HIS A 146 -25.90 3.23 10.98
C HIS A 146 -25.64 3.00 9.48
N GLN A 147 -24.47 3.41 9.00
CA GLN A 147 -24.06 3.47 7.58
C GLN A 147 -25.10 4.20 6.73
N SER A 148 -25.12 5.53 6.84
CA SER A 148 -26.19 6.36 6.25
C SER A 148 -25.72 7.63 5.54
N GLY A 149 -24.42 7.94 5.61
CA GLY A 149 -23.89 9.24 5.21
C GLY A 149 -24.58 10.36 5.98
N ASN A 150 -25.01 11.40 5.27
CA ASN A 150 -25.74 12.52 5.86
C ASN A 150 -27.22 12.16 6.12
N LEU A 151 -27.56 11.60 7.29
CA LEU A 151 -28.95 11.31 7.68
C LEU A 151 -29.13 11.34 9.21
N GLY A 152 -30.08 12.15 9.69
CA GLY A 152 -30.29 12.37 11.13
C GLY A 152 -29.30 13.38 11.68
N ASP A 153 -28.87 13.18 12.94
CA ASP A 153 -28.09 14.18 13.68
C ASP A 153 -26.57 14.09 13.41
N MET A 154 -26.11 13.06 12.70
CA MET A 154 -24.69 12.79 12.44
C MET A 154 -24.46 12.39 10.97
N HIS A 155 -23.23 12.56 10.48
CA HIS A 155 -22.76 11.84 9.29
C HIS A 155 -22.15 10.53 9.76
N THR A 156 -22.67 9.39 9.30
CA THR A 156 -22.18 8.07 9.73
C THR A 156 -21.80 7.20 8.56
N VAL A 157 -20.66 6.51 8.68
CA VAL A 157 -20.12 5.72 7.57
C VAL A 157 -19.28 4.52 8.02
N ASN A 158 -19.45 3.38 7.34
CA ASN A 158 -18.49 2.28 7.33
C ASN A 158 -17.38 2.70 6.35
N CYS A 159 -16.21 3.04 6.89
CA CYS A 159 -15.11 3.68 6.17
C CYS A 159 -13.86 2.80 6.27
N TYR A 160 -13.65 1.95 5.27
CA TYR A 160 -12.52 1.02 5.24
C TYR A 160 -11.32 1.56 4.47
N LEU A 161 -11.57 2.28 3.37
CA LEU A 161 -10.59 2.87 2.43
C LEU A 161 -9.53 1.90 1.85
N ASN A 162 -9.44 0.68 2.38
CA ASN A 162 -8.55 -0.41 2.02
C ASN A 162 -7.12 0.08 1.79
N TRP A 163 -6.66 -0.03 0.54
CA TRP A 163 -5.33 0.31 0.10
C TRP A 163 -5.17 1.78 -0.29
N ALA A 164 -6.09 2.70 0.05
CA ALA A 164 -5.80 4.13 -0.05
C ALA A 164 -4.48 4.45 0.69
N PRO A 165 -3.58 5.28 0.12
CA PRO A 165 -2.29 5.53 0.74
C PRO A 165 -2.41 6.01 2.19
N VAL A 166 -1.53 5.53 3.07
CA VAL A 166 -1.59 5.81 4.52
C VAL A 166 -1.68 7.32 4.79
N GLN A 167 -0.90 8.14 4.07
CA GLN A 167 -0.93 9.60 4.18
C GLN A 167 -2.31 10.18 3.83
N GLU A 168 -2.92 9.76 2.72
CA GLU A 168 -4.22 10.29 2.30
C GLU A 168 -5.31 9.97 3.31
N ARG A 169 -5.23 8.79 3.94
CA ARG A 169 -6.16 8.42 5.01
C ARG A 169 -6.04 9.34 6.23
N SER A 170 -4.84 9.79 6.57
CA SER A 170 -4.62 10.80 7.62
C SER A 170 -5.18 12.17 7.22
N ASP A 171 -5.20 12.48 5.92
CA ASP A 171 -5.73 13.74 5.35
C ASP A 171 -7.26 13.67 5.11
N TRP A 172 -7.85 12.48 5.13
CA TRP A 172 -9.22 12.20 4.67
C TRP A 172 -10.31 13.04 5.34
N THR A 173 -10.08 13.42 6.59
CA THR A 173 -11.03 14.16 7.42
C THR A 173 -10.70 15.65 7.53
N GLU A 174 -9.70 16.15 6.81
CA GLU A 174 -9.29 17.56 6.82
C GLU A 174 -10.43 18.47 6.36
N HIS A 175 -11.08 18.16 5.22
CA HIS A 175 -12.22 18.92 4.71
C HIS A 175 -13.38 18.96 5.73
N TRP A 176 -13.74 17.80 6.29
CA TRP A 176 -14.77 17.73 7.33
C TRP A 176 -14.38 18.53 8.58
N SER A 177 -13.12 18.47 9.02
CA SER A 177 -12.66 19.21 10.19
C SER A 177 -12.79 20.72 10.00
N ALA A 178 -12.53 21.22 8.78
CA ALA A 178 -12.61 22.63 8.45
C ALA A 178 -14.02 23.13 8.13
N HIS A 179 -14.85 22.30 7.50
CA HIS A 179 -16.12 22.73 6.89
C HIS A 179 -17.35 21.92 7.34
N GLY A 180 -17.16 20.88 8.15
CA GLY A 180 -18.21 19.98 8.59
C GLY A 180 -19.26 20.68 9.46
N VAL A 181 -20.52 20.34 9.22
CA VAL A 181 -21.68 20.88 9.97
C VAL A 181 -22.34 19.86 10.89
N LYS A 182 -21.93 18.59 10.81
CA LYS A 182 -22.42 17.49 11.65
C LYS A 182 -21.26 16.70 12.28
N PRO A 183 -21.46 16.11 13.47
CA PRO A 183 -20.54 15.11 13.99
C PRO A 183 -20.30 13.97 12.99
N LEU A 184 -19.05 13.54 12.87
CA LEU A 184 -18.66 12.42 12.02
C LEU A 184 -18.44 11.17 12.87
N PHE A 185 -19.14 10.10 12.53
CA PHE A 185 -18.98 8.80 13.17
C PHE A 185 -18.60 7.75 12.13
N PHE A 186 -17.36 7.27 12.23
CA PHE A 186 -16.98 6.02 11.58
C PHE A 186 -17.55 4.83 12.38
N VAL A 187 -18.80 4.47 12.08
CA VAL A 187 -19.53 3.38 12.76
C VAL A 187 -18.89 2.02 12.50
N GLU A 188 -18.14 1.91 11.40
CA GLU A 188 -17.13 0.88 11.18
C GLU A 188 -15.93 1.57 10.53
N TRP A 189 -14.90 1.87 11.30
CA TRP A 189 -13.61 2.32 10.76
C TRP A 189 -12.75 1.10 10.50
N GLY A 190 -12.49 0.82 9.23
CA GLY A 190 -11.56 -0.23 8.88
C GLY A 190 -10.13 0.25 9.03
N LEU A 191 -9.28 -0.57 9.64
CA LEU A 191 -7.94 -0.76 9.09
C LEU A 191 -8.07 -1.28 7.65
N PRO A 192 -7.01 -1.49 6.84
CA PRO A 192 -7.18 -2.35 5.69
C PRO A 192 -7.90 -3.63 6.17
N HIS A 193 -9.15 -3.82 5.72
CA HIS A 193 -10.00 -4.89 6.24
C HIS A 193 -9.35 -6.22 5.88
N ILE A 194 -9.47 -7.24 6.72
CA ILE A 194 -8.85 -8.55 6.49
C ILE A 194 -9.08 -9.07 5.05
N SER A 195 -10.26 -8.86 4.49
CA SER A 195 -10.61 -9.31 3.14
C SER A 195 -9.92 -8.53 2.01
N SER A 196 -9.26 -7.40 2.30
CA SER A 196 -8.46 -6.63 1.33
C SER A 196 -7.23 -7.41 0.83
N TRP A 197 -6.82 -8.45 1.57
CA TRP A 197 -5.76 -9.39 1.19
C TRP A 197 -6.20 -10.49 0.22
N SER A 198 -7.50 -10.64 -0.03
CA SER A 198 -7.96 -11.53 -1.10
C SER A 198 -7.60 -10.93 -2.47
N SER A 199 -7.49 -11.74 -3.52
CA SER A 199 -7.54 -11.26 -4.91
C SER A 199 -8.96 -10.99 -5.41
N TYR A 200 -9.99 -11.44 -4.67
CA TYR A 200 -11.39 -11.24 -5.04
C TYR A 200 -11.80 -9.78 -4.89
N ARG A 201 -12.50 -9.25 -5.90
CA ARG A 201 -12.94 -7.84 -5.95
C ARG A 201 -14.41 -7.69 -6.32
N GLY A 202 -15.22 -8.70 -6.02
CA GLY A 202 -16.66 -8.69 -6.30
C GLY A 202 -17.05 -9.35 -7.62
N PRO A 203 -18.33 -9.24 -8.02
CA PRO A 203 -19.29 -8.26 -7.51
C PRO A 203 -20.04 -8.65 -6.22
N GLN A 204 -19.98 -9.90 -5.79
CA GLN A 204 -20.72 -10.35 -4.61
C GLN A 204 -20.01 -9.95 -3.31
N PHE A 205 -20.73 -9.93 -2.20
CA PHE A 205 -20.13 -9.72 -0.88
C PHE A 205 -19.28 -10.94 -0.48
N ILE A 206 -17.96 -10.76 -0.28
CA ILE A 206 -16.99 -11.88 -0.17
C ILE A 206 -17.36 -12.92 0.91
N TRP A 207 -18.01 -12.46 1.98
CA TRP A 207 -18.40 -13.29 3.11
C TRP A 207 -19.68 -14.10 2.87
N ARG A 208 -20.37 -13.86 1.75
CA ARG A 208 -21.62 -14.53 1.36
C ARG A 208 -21.48 -15.34 0.08
N CYS A 209 -20.29 -15.43 -0.49
CA CYS A 209 -20.04 -16.15 -1.72
C CYS A 209 -18.86 -17.10 -1.64
N GLU A 210 -18.83 -18.04 -2.58
CA GLU A 210 -17.66 -18.83 -2.91
C GLU A 210 -17.08 -18.27 -4.20
N ALA A 211 -15.77 -18.08 -4.24
CA ALA A 211 -15.06 -17.58 -5.41
C ALA A 211 -13.67 -18.19 -5.50
N PHE A 212 -13.14 -18.32 -6.71
CA PHE A 212 -11.72 -18.50 -6.91
C PHE A 212 -10.99 -17.21 -6.55
N GLN A 213 -10.00 -17.33 -5.67
CA GLN A 213 -9.32 -16.19 -5.06
C GLN A 213 -7.99 -16.63 -4.45
N SER A 214 -7.09 -15.67 -4.26
CA SER A 214 -5.74 -15.90 -3.71
C SER A 214 -5.45 -15.01 -2.52
N LEU A 215 -4.56 -15.47 -1.64
CA LEU A 215 -4.13 -14.78 -0.43
C LEU A 215 -2.88 -13.92 -0.70
N TRP A 216 -3.08 -12.66 -1.10
CA TRP A 216 -2.00 -11.72 -1.43
C TRP A 216 -1.33 -11.07 -0.20
N ALA A 217 -0.80 -11.90 0.70
CA ALA A 217 -0.14 -11.49 1.95
C ALA A 217 1.17 -10.71 1.71
N ALA A 218 2.15 -11.34 1.06
CA ALA A 218 3.44 -10.71 0.80
C ALA A 218 3.30 -9.58 -0.22
N GLU A 219 2.46 -9.79 -1.22
CA GLU A 219 2.24 -8.89 -2.35
C GLU A 219 1.73 -7.52 -1.88
N PHE A 220 0.73 -7.47 -1.00
CA PHE A 220 0.30 -6.18 -0.44
C PHE A 220 1.27 -5.62 0.61
N ALA A 221 1.97 -6.46 1.37
CA ALA A 221 2.92 -6.01 2.37
C ALA A 221 4.20 -5.42 1.76
N ALA A 222 4.58 -5.83 0.55
CA ALA A 222 5.81 -5.43 -0.13
C ALA A 222 5.90 -3.92 -0.40
N GLN A 223 4.76 -3.24 -0.60
CA GLN A 223 4.74 -1.78 -0.75
C GLN A 223 5.29 -1.04 0.48
N PHE A 224 5.25 -1.67 1.66
CA PHE A 224 5.74 -1.09 2.91
C PHE A 224 7.11 -1.65 3.32
N TRP A 225 7.37 -2.93 3.04
CA TRP A 225 8.56 -3.63 3.57
C TRP A 225 9.60 -3.98 2.51
N GLY A 226 9.32 -3.73 1.24
CA GLY A 226 10.21 -4.10 0.15
C GLY A 226 10.45 -5.60 0.14
N ASP A 227 11.72 -5.99 0.01
CA ASP A 227 12.14 -7.39 0.04
C ASP A 227 11.70 -8.11 1.34
N ALA A 228 11.63 -7.40 2.46
CA ALA A 228 11.35 -8.02 3.77
C ALA A 228 9.93 -8.62 3.87
N ALA A 229 9.01 -8.30 2.95
CA ALA A 229 7.69 -8.93 2.90
C ALA A 229 7.72 -10.40 2.44
N TYR A 230 8.74 -10.81 1.67
CA TYR A 230 8.86 -12.15 1.10
C TYR A 230 9.56 -13.10 2.08
N LEU A 231 8.82 -13.49 3.11
CA LEU A 231 9.24 -14.49 4.10
C LEU A 231 8.91 -15.90 3.61
N ASP A 232 9.85 -16.82 3.81
CA ASP A 232 9.73 -18.26 3.54
C ASP A 232 9.61 -19.08 4.83
N SER A 233 9.11 -18.46 5.90
CA SER A 233 8.83 -19.14 7.18
C SER A 233 7.82 -20.28 7.05
N ASP A 234 7.85 -21.23 7.99
CA ASP A 234 6.88 -22.34 8.02
C ASP A 234 5.41 -21.87 7.99
N ALA A 235 5.10 -20.72 8.59
CA ALA A 235 3.75 -20.17 8.57
C ALA A 235 3.35 -19.69 7.17
N ALA A 236 4.27 -19.03 6.45
CA ALA A 236 4.06 -18.59 5.07
C ALA A 236 3.89 -19.78 4.14
N VAL A 237 4.75 -20.80 4.26
CA VAL A 237 4.65 -22.04 3.46
C VAL A 237 3.33 -22.76 3.75
N ARG A 238 2.90 -22.87 5.01
CA ARG A 238 1.61 -23.48 5.36
C ARG A 238 0.41 -22.72 4.80
N ALA A 239 0.49 -21.39 4.70
CA ALA A 239 -0.56 -20.58 4.10
C ALA A 239 -0.69 -20.84 2.59
N LEU A 240 0.43 -20.88 1.87
CA LEU A 240 0.49 -21.25 0.46
C LEU A 240 -0.02 -22.69 0.24
N ASP A 241 0.43 -23.64 1.06
CA ASP A 241 -0.02 -25.04 0.99
C ASP A 241 -1.53 -25.17 1.24
N HIS A 242 -2.09 -24.34 2.12
CA HIS A 242 -3.52 -24.33 2.39
C HIS A 242 -4.31 -23.81 1.19
N GLU A 243 -3.89 -22.70 0.58
CA GLU A 243 -4.49 -22.19 -0.65
C GLU A 243 -4.41 -23.21 -1.79
N GLU A 244 -3.24 -23.82 -2.01
CA GLU A 244 -3.04 -24.82 -3.07
C GLU A 244 -3.97 -26.02 -2.91
N ARG A 245 -4.23 -26.49 -1.68
CA ARG A 245 -5.23 -27.54 -1.43
C ARG A 245 -6.65 -27.13 -1.79
N LEU A 246 -7.02 -25.86 -1.59
CA LEU A 246 -8.34 -25.35 -1.97
C LEU A 246 -8.49 -25.29 -3.48
N TRP A 247 -7.49 -24.75 -4.19
CA TRP A 247 -7.48 -24.74 -5.66
C TRP A 247 -7.50 -26.14 -6.27
N ALA A 248 -6.79 -27.10 -5.69
CA ALA A 248 -6.78 -28.49 -6.14
C ALA A 248 -8.16 -29.17 -6.10
N THR A 249 -9.14 -28.62 -5.38
CA THR A 249 -10.52 -29.11 -5.40
C THR A 249 -11.26 -28.82 -6.71
N GLY A 250 -10.74 -27.88 -7.53
CA GLY A 250 -11.39 -27.42 -8.76
C GLY A 250 -12.70 -26.67 -8.53
N LYS A 251 -12.97 -26.23 -7.29
CA LYS A 251 -14.21 -25.55 -6.89
C LYS A 251 -13.91 -24.19 -6.28
N PRO A 252 -14.79 -23.19 -6.46
CA PRO A 252 -14.70 -21.94 -5.72
C PRO A 252 -14.85 -22.21 -4.21
N PHE A 253 -14.29 -21.34 -3.38
CA PHE A 253 -14.29 -21.52 -1.93
C PHE A 253 -14.52 -20.19 -1.19
N ARG A 254 -14.89 -20.29 0.09
CA ARG A 254 -15.22 -19.13 0.93
C ARG A 254 -13.96 -18.45 1.42
N TRP A 255 -13.97 -17.11 1.50
CA TRP A 255 -12.85 -16.35 2.08
C TRP A 255 -12.54 -16.74 3.54
N SER A 256 -13.55 -17.21 4.29
CA SER A 256 -13.36 -17.68 5.67
C SER A 256 -12.35 -18.83 5.81
N THR A 257 -12.02 -19.55 4.73
CA THR A 257 -10.98 -20.58 4.76
C THR A 257 -9.57 -19.98 4.64
N LEU A 258 -9.39 -18.94 3.82
CA LEU A 258 -8.09 -18.28 3.60
C LEU A 258 -7.72 -17.24 4.67
N ASN A 259 -8.70 -16.64 5.34
CA ASN A 259 -8.43 -15.59 6.32
C ASN A 259 -7.74 -16.10 7.61
N GLN A 260 -7.82 -17.41 7.88
CA GLN A 260 -7.23 -18.00 9.08
C GLN A 260 -5.71 -18.10 8.95
N PRO A 261 -5.14 -18.67 7.87
CA PRO A 261 -3.71 -18.62 7.62
C PRO A 261 -3.12 -17.21 7.63
N LEU A 262 -3.84 -16.19 7.15
CA LEU A 262 -3.38 -14.80 7.13
C LEU A 262 -3.00 -14.28 8.53
N ARG A 263 -3.78 -14.63 9.56
CA ARG A 263 -3.52 -14.22 10.96
C ARG A 263 -2.24 -14.82 11.54
N ALA A 264 -1.71 -15.88 10.92
CA ALA A 264 -0.43 -16.47 11.28
C ALA A 264 0.78 -15.74 10.63
N LEU A 265 0.55 -14.68 9.85
CA LEU A 265 1.57 -13.89 9.17
C LEU A 265 1.66 -12.47 9.76
N PRO A 266 2.16 -12.30 11.00
CA PRO A 266 2.07 -11.03 11.73
C PRO A 266 2.71 -9.86 10.98
N GLN A 267 3.86 -10.04 10.33
CA GLN A 267 4.53 -8.97 9.57
C GLN A 267 3.71 -8.52 8.33
N ASN A 268 3.06 -9.45 7.66
CA ASN A 268 2.34 -9.17 6.41
C ASN A 268 0.86 -8.82 6.63
N TYR A 269 0.35 -9.00 7.85
CA TYR A 269 -1.03 -8.67 8.23
C TYR A 269 -1.09 -7.68 9.39
N HIS A 270 -0.86 -8.11 10.64
CA HIS A 270 -1.03 -7.26 11.82
C HIS A 270 -0.08 -6.05 11.84
N ALA A 271 1.17 -6.19 11.37
CA ALA A 271 2.11 -5.07 11.32
C ALA A 271 1.73 -4.04 10.23
N VAL A 272 1.12 -4.49 9.13
CA VAL A 272 0.53 -3.58 8.13
C VAL A 272 -0.66 -2.86 8.75
N GLN A 273 -1.58 -3.58 9.40
CA GLN A 273 -2.67 -2.95 10.15
C GLN A 273 -2.16 -1.96 11.22
N ALA A 274 -1.11 -2.30 11.94
CA ALA A 274 -0.48 -1.44 12.93
C ALA A 274 0.13 -0.16 12.33
N LEU A 275 0.65 -0.22 11.10
CA LEU A 275 1.12 0.96 10.37
C LEU A 275 -0.02 1.95 10.12
N PHE A 276 -1.16 1.47 9.64
CA PHE A 276 -2.36 2.30 9.42
C PHE A 276 -2.95 2.80 10.74
N ALA A 277 -3.08 1.92 11.74
CA ALA A 277 -3.56 2.29 13.08
C ALA A 277 -2.69 3.38 13.70
N SER A 278 -1.36 3.22 13.64
CA SER A 278 -0.44 4.15 14.26
C SER A 278 -0.53 5.53 13.65
N ASP A 279 -0.64 5.63 12.31
CA ASP A 279 -0.72 6.90 11.61
C ASP A 279 -2.11 7.52 11.63
N ASN A 280 -3.11 6.81 11.12
CA ASN A 280 -4.42 7.39 10.87
C ASN A 280 -5.22 7.63 12.15
N TRP A 281 -5.13 6.75 13.14
CA TRP A 281 -5.95 6.86 14.36
C TRP A 281 -5.69 8.16 15.12
N ARG A 282 -4.41 8.49 15.35
CA ARG A 282 -4.03 9.72 16.06
C ARG A 282 -4.40 10.98 15.28
N PHE A 283 -4.32 10.96 13.94
CA PHE A 283 -4.67 12.11 13.12
C PHE A 283 -6.19 12.29 13.00
N HIS A 284 -6.98 11.23 12.87
CA HIS A 284 -8.43 11.32 12.94
C HIS A 284 -8.89 11.92 14.28
N ARG A 285 -8.28 11.51 15.41
CA ARG A 285 -8.54 12.15 16.71
C ARG A 285 -8.14 13.63 16.72
N ALA A 286 -6.98 13.98 16.16
CA ALA A 286 -6.52 15.38 16.07
C ALA A 286 -7.39 16.24 15.12
N TRP A 287 -8.00 15.66 14.09
CA TRP A 287 -9.01 16.32 13.26
C TRP A 287 -10.36 16.48 13.97
N GLY A 288 -10.54 15.81 15.11
CA GLY A 288 -11.72 15.92 15.96
C GLY A 288 -12.83 14.93 15.62
N VAL A 289 -12.55 13.85 14.85
CA VAL A 289 -13.56 12.84 14.47
C VAL A 289 -14.31 12.39 15.72
N SER A 290 -15.64 12.54 15.69
CA SER A 290 -16.46 12.53 16.90
C SER A 290 -16.63 11.15 17.52
N ALA A 291 -16.62 10.10 16.70
CA ALA A 291 -16.60 8.71 17.14
C ALA A 291 -16.00 7.79 16.07
N MET A 292 -15.30 6.74 16.51
CA MET A 292 -14.71 5.73 15.62
C MET A 292 -14.79 4.36 16.27
N LEU A 293 -15.38 3.40 15.56
CA LEU A 293 -15.38 2.00 15.97
C LEU A 293 -14.39 1.24 15.10
N PRO A 294 -13.27 0.72 15.62
CA PRO A 294 -12.34 -0.02 14.80
C PRO A 294 -12.93 -1.40 14.47
N TRP A 295 -13.14 -1.67 13.19
CA TRP A 295 -13.53 -3.00 12.72
C TRP A 295 -12.33 -3.96 12.83
N ASP A 296 -12.60 -5.27 12.83
CA ASP A 296 -11.61 -6.32 13.09
C ASP A 296 -10.94 -6.25 14.48
N GLN A 297 -11.58 -5.62 15.48
CA GLN A 297 -11.06 -5.46 16.85
C GLN A 297 -10.58 -6.78 17.51
N GLY A 298 -11.13 -7.92 17.10
CA GLY A 298 -10.68 -9.23 17.58
C GLY A 298 -9.19 -9.51 17.32
N ASP A 299 -8.62 -8.89 16.28
CA ASP A 299 -7.22 -9.06 15.89
C ASP A 299 -6.26 -8.22 16.77
N PHE A 300 -6.76 -7.45 17.74
CA PHE A 300 -5.91 -6.69 18.67
C PHE A 300 -5.23 -7.58 19.71
N TRP A 301 -5.74 -8.80 19.87
CA TRP A 301 -5.28 -9.74 20.88
C TRP A 301 -4.96 -11.08 20.26
N ARG A 302 -3.82 -11.64 20.64
CA ARG A 302 -3.47 -13.02 20.39
C ARG A 302 -3.68 -13.82 21.67
N ARG A 303 -4.52 -14.85 21.59
CA ARG A 303 -4.63 -15.84 22.66
C ARG A 303 -3.33 -16.66 22.75
N VAL A 304 -2.77 -16.75 23.95
CA VAL A 304 -1.54 -17.51 24.24
C VAL A 304 -1.75 -18.65 25.23
N ALA A 305 -2.90 -18.68 25.93
CA ALA A 305 -3.29 -19.79 26.79
C ALA A 305 -4.79 -20.13 26.64
N PRO A 306 -5.18 -21.40 26.87
CA PRO A 306 -6.59 -21.76 26.96
C PRO A 306 -7.23 -21.11 28.19
N THR A 307 -8.54 -20.84 28.09
CA THR A 307 -9.36 -20.41 29.21
C THR A 307 -10.33 -21.53 29.56
N ALA A 308 -10.68 -21.66 30.84
CA ALA A 308 -11.60 -22.71 31.29
C ALA A 308 -13.06 -22.28 31.07
N GLU A 309 -13.95 -23.26 30.86
CA GLU A 309 -15.38 -23.01 31.00
C GLU A 309 -15.70 -22.65 32.46
N ILE A 310 -16.63 -21.71 32.63
CA ILE A 310 -17.05 -21.26 33.96
C ILE A 310 -18.53 -21.62 34.12
N ALA A 311 -18.86 -22.37 35.17
CA ALA A 311 -20.25 -22.60 35.53
C ALA A 311 -20.91 -21.29 35.97
N ALA A 312 -22.15 -21.04 35.55
CA ALA A 312 -22.90 -19.92 36.08
C ALA A 312 -23.10 -20.13 37.59
N GLU A 313 -22.97 -19.06 38.39
CA GLU A 313 -23.15 -19.14 39.85
C GLU A 313 -24.57 -19.59 40.22
N THR A 314 -25.56 -19.22 39.41
CA THR A 314 -26.99 -19.53 39.65
C THR A 314 -27.70 -20.04 38.38
N PRO A 315 -27.35 -21.24 37.88
CA PRO A 315 -27.75 -21.73 36.56
C PRO A 315 -29.27 -21.97 36.41
N LEU A 316 -30.00 -22.00 37.52
CA LEU A 316 -31.47 -22.19 37.57
C LEU A 316 -32.24 -20.89 37.86
N GLN A 317 -31.54 -19.79 38.12
CA GLN A 317 -32.18 -18.50 38.41
C GLN A 317 -32.71 -17.88 37.12
N GLY A 318 -33.98 -17.44 37.14
CA GLY A 318 -34.57 -16.75 35.99
C GLY A 318 -34.96 -17.65 34.82
N LEU A 319 -35.04 -18.98 34.98
CA LEU A 319 -35.48 -19.91 33.91
C LEU A 319 -36.86 -19.59 33.31
N LYS A 320 -37.69 -18.84 34.02
CA LYS A 320 -39.01 -18.38 33.57
C LYS A 320 -38.99 -16.95 33.02
N CYS A 321 -37.84 -16.28 33.01
CA CYS A 321 -37.66 -14.97 32.42
C CYS A 321 -37.44 -15.13 30.90
N PRO A 322 -37.92 -14.19 30.06
CA PRO A 322 -37.62 -14.20 28.64
C PRO A 322 -36.10 -14.09 28.38
N GLY A 323 -35.54 -14.95 27.50
CA GLY A 323 -34.13 -14.92 27.09
C GLY A 323 -33.37 -16.22 27.37
N ILE A 324 -32.08 -16.26 27.00
CA ILE A 324 -31.18 -17.38 27.31
C ILE A 324 -30.66 -17.20 28.74
N VAL A 325 -30.89 -18.18 29.61
CA VAL A 325 -30.26 -18.30 30.93
C VAL A 325 -29.06 -19.24 30.78
N PRO A 326 -27.81 -18.75 30.83
CA PRO A 326 -26.64 -19.60 30.69
C PRO A 326 -26.45 -20.44 31.95
N ASP A 327 -26.31 -21.75 31.80
CA ASP A 327 -25.84 -22.67 32.86
C ASP A 327 -24.30 -22.70 32.93
N ARG A 328 -23.65 -22.38 31.81
CA ARG A 328 -22.20 -22.23 31.66
C ARG A 328 -21.85 -21.07 30.75
N ILE A 329 -20.66 -20.52 30.95
CA ILE A 329 -20.02 -19.57 30.06
C ILE A 329 -18.87 -20.31 29.38
N GLN A 330 -18.96 -20.42 28.05
CA GLN A 330 -18.03 -21.19 27.23
C GLN A 330 -16.65 -20.52 27.16
N ALA A 331 -15.61 -21.35 27.10
CA ALA A 331 -14.26 -20.93 26.81
C ALA A 331 -14.09 -20.53 25.33
N GLY A 332 -13.02 -19.79 25.01
CA GLY A 332 -12.63 -19.56 23.61
C GLY A 332 -13.12 -18.24 22.97
N GLY A 333 -13.73 -17.33 23.73
CA GLY A 333 -14.11 -16.00 23.25
C GLY A 333 -12.92 -15.10 22.86
N GLN A 334 -13.15 -13.92 22.28
CA GLN A 334 -12.07 -12.92 22.14
C GLN A 334 -11.83 -12.22 23.49
N TYR A 335 -10.73 -11.47 23.60
CA TYR A 335 -10.31 -10.84 24.85
C TYR A 335 -11.41 -10.01 25.54
N ILE A 336 -12.27 -9.30 24.81
CA ILE A 336 -13.27 -8.42 25.42
C ILE A 336 -14.42 -9.19 26.11
N GLN A 337 -14.78 -10.37 25.60
CA GLN A 337 -15.89 -11.21 26.07
C GLN A 337 -15.46 -12.48 26.82
N ASP A 338 -14.20 -12.87 26.74
CA ASP A 338 -13.67 -14.01 27.50
C ASP A 338 -13.59 -13.66 29.00
N LEU A 339 -13.96 -14.59 29.89
CA LEU A 339 -13.94 -14.39 31.34
C LEU A 339 -12.71 -14.97 32.04
N GLY A 340 -11.86 -15.71 31.32
CA GLY A 340 -10.61 -16.26 31.80
C GLY A 340 -9.56 -15.19 32.11
N PRO A 341 -8.41 -15.58 32.68
CA PRO A 341 -7.41 -14.63 33.14
C PRO A 341 -6.81 -13.81 31.99
N ARG A 342 -6.38 -12.59 32.30
CA ARG A 342 -5.95 -11.60 31.28
C ARG A 342 -4.66 -12.00 30.57
N ASP A 343 -3.75 -12.65 31.29
CA ASP A 343 -2.46 -13.15 30.80
C ASP A 343 -2.61 -14.31 29.79
N ALA A 344 -3.81 -14.86 29.63
CA ALA A 344 -4.13 -15.76 28.53
C ALA A 344 -4.13 -15.06 27.14
N PHE A 345 -3.98 -13.74 27.11
CA PHE A 345 -3.92 -12.92 25.90
C PHE A 345 -2.76 -11.94 25.93
N LEU A 346 -2.14 -11.73 24.78
CA LEU A 346 -1.14 -10.70 24.55
C LEU A 346 -1.61 -9.74 23.44
N PRO A 347 -1.25 -8.46 23.49
CA PRO A 347 -1.50 -7.55 22.36
C PRO A 347 -0.76 -8.05 21.11
N THR A 348 -1.42 -8.00 19.96
CA THR A 348 -0.75 -8.05 18.65
C THR A 348 -0.08 -6.70 18.36
N GLU A 349 0.58 -6.59 17.21
CA GLU A 349 1.18 -5.34 16.73
C GLU A 349 0.14 -4.21 16.63
N VAL A 350 -1.06 -4.53 16.13
CA VAL A 350 -2.17 -3.55 16.08
C VAL A 350 -2.71 -3.26 17.48
N GLY A 351 -2.84 -4.26 18.36
CA GLY A 351 -3.23 -4.03 19.76
C GLY A 351 -2.27 -3.10 20.49
N ALA A 352 -0.96 -3.25 20.28
CA ALA A 352 0.07 -2.37 20.81
C ALA A 352 -0.06 -0.93 20.29
N ALA A 353 -0.42 -0.75 19.01
CA ALA A 353 -0.70 0.57 18.45
C ALA A 353 -1.89 1.23 19.17
N PHE A 354 -2.97 0.51 19.43
CA PHE A 354 -4.12 1.05 20.17
C PHE A 354 -3.80 1.37 21.64
N LEU A 355 -2.98 0.54 22.31
CA LEU A 355 -2.49 0.85 23.65
C LEU A 355 -1.68 2.16 23.71
N ARG A 356 -1.03 2.57 22.61
CA ARG A 356 -0.33 3.86 22.49
C ARG A 356 -1.26 5.01 22.13
N TRP A 357 -2.13 4.79 21.15
CA TRP A 357 -2.81 5.88 20.41
C TRP A 357 -4.28 6.07 20.77
N ASN A 358 -4.91 5.16 21.50
CA ASN A 358 -6.32 5.25 21.86
C ASN A 358 -6.54 5.66 23.33
N GLN A 359 -5.46 5.87 24.09
CA GLN A 359 -5.55 6.30 25.48
C GLN A 359 -6.20 7.69 25.61
N PRO A 360 -6.85 7.97 26.75
CA PRO A 360 -7.54 9.25 26.98
C PRO A 360 -6.59 10.45 26.92
N ASP A 361 -5.34 10.26 27.32
CA ASP A 361 -4.25 11.21 27.13
C ASP A 361 -3.45 10.79 25.89
N CYS A 362 -3.17 11.71 24.98
CA CYS A 362 -2.38 11.42 23.79
C CYS A 362 -1.51 12.61 23.38
N GLY A 363 -0.20 12.42 23.32
CA GLY A 363 0.78 13.42 22.89
C GLY A 363 1.72 12.88 21.82
N PHE A 364 1.95 13.67 20.75
CA PHE A 364 2.83 13.29 19.64
C PHE A 364 3.41 14.48 18.86
N ILE A 365 4.44 14.22 18.06
CA ILE A 365 5.06 15.17 17.12
C ILE A 365 4.33 15.06 15.78
N ALA A 366 3.84 16.19 15.28
CA ALA A 366 3.12 16.31 14.02
C ALA A 366 3.86 17.25 13.04
N GLY A 367 3.31 17.39 11.84
CA GLY A 367 3.72 18.41 10.88
C GLY A 367 3.50 19.83 11.42
N PRO A 368 3.90 20.88 10.66
CA PRO A 368 3.56 22.25 11.02
C PRO A 368 2.03 22.45 11.01
N GLU A 369 1.53 23.50 11.65
CA GLU A 369 0.08 23.66 11.90
C GLU A 369 -0.74 23.74 10.60
N GLU A 370 -0.22 24.43 9.59
CA GLU A 370 -0.78 24.55 8.24
C GLU A 370 -0.79 23.23 7.44
N ALA A 371 -0.07 22.21 7.90
CA ALA A 371 0.07 20.92 7.26
C ALA A 371 0.26 19.83 8.32
N ARG A 372 -0.70 19.74 9.24
CA ARG A 372 -0.61 18.96 10.50
C ARG A 372 -0.15 17.52 10.30
N THR A 373 -0.55 16.88 9.20
CA THR A 373 -0.24 15.48 8.88
C THR A 373 1.07 15.29 8.11
N ALA A 374 1.82 16.35 7.80
CA ALA A 374 3.04 16.29 7.03
C ALA A 374 4.18 15.55 7.74
N LYS A 375 4.92 14.75 6.97
CA LYS A 375 5.98 13.85 7.44
C LYS A 375 7.38 14.29 7.02
N ASP A 376 7.58 15.59 6.76
CA ASP A 376 8.87 16.13 6.31
C ASP A 376 9.99 15.70 7.25
N HIS A 377 11.00 15.05 6.71
CA HIS A 377 12.11 14.50 7.50
C HIS A 377 13.47 14.70 6.82
N LEU A 378 13.50 15.25 5.61
CA LEU A 378 14.71 15.49 4.84
C LEU A 378 15.05 16.98 4.90
N PHE A 379 16.23 17.32 5.41
CA PHE A 379 16.63 18.71 5.60
C PHE A 379 18.05 18.97 5.11
N THR A 380 18.24 20.12 4.45
CA THR A 380 19.58 20.62 4.14
C THR A 380 20.21 21.27 5.38
N PRO A 381 21.55 21.34 5.46
CA PRO A 381 22.23 22.01 6.57
C PRO A 381 21.78 23.47 6.70
N GLY A 382 21.28 23.85 7.87
CA GLY A 382 20.76 25.19 8.14
C GLY A 382 19.31 25.45 7.73
N ALA A 383 18.62 24.50 7.08
CA ALA A 383 17.20 24.64 6.74
C ALA A 383 16.32 24.83 7.99
N ALA A 384 15.22 25.55 7.84
CA ALA A 384 14.23 25.64 8.92
C ALA A 384 13.47 24.32 9.05
N VAL A 385 13.52 23.72 10.24
CA VAL A 385 12.63 22.63 10.62
C VAL A 385 11.37 23.23 11.23
N ARG A 386 10.20 22.80 10.76
CA ARG A 386 8.90 23.18 11.30
C ARG A 386 8.08 21.93 11.60
N LYS A 387 7.65 21.80 12.85
CA LYS A 387 6.82 20.71 13.39
C LYS A 387 5.86 21.29 14.41
N SER A 388 4.99 20.46 14.97
CA SER A 388 4.19 20.81 16.13
C SER A 388 4.14 19.67 17.13
N LEU A 389 3.90 19.99 18.39
CA LEU A 389 3.52 19.02 19.41
C LEU A 389 2.00 19.07 19.53
N VAL A 390 1.32 17.95 19.29
CA VAL A 390 -0.13 17.82 19.45
C VAL A 390 -0.42 17.10 20.75
N MET A 391 -1.37 17.63 21.53
CA MET A 391 -1.84 17.05 22.79
C MET A 391 -3.36 16.95 22.75
N LEU A 392 -3.88 15.76 22.99
CA LEU A 392 -5.31 15.44 23.03
C LEU A 392 -5.70 15.09 24.47
N ASN A 393 -6.86 15.59 24.90
CA ASN A 393 -7.43 15.34 26.21
C ASN A 393 -8.85 14.79 26.07
N ASP A 394 -9.00 13.48 25.96
CA ASP A 394 -10.32 12.82 25.88
C ASP A 394 -10.91 12.56 27.28
N ARG A 395 -10.37 13.22 28.32
CA ARG A 395 -10.95 13.19 29.67
C ARG A 395 -12.10 14.19 29.77
N ARG A 396 -12.97 13.98 30.77
CA ARG A 396 -14.10 14.87 31.11
C ARG A 396 -13.69 16.08 31.97
N ARG A 397 -12.39 16.34 32.11
CA ARG A 397 -11.85 17.47 32.87
C ARG A 397 -10.71 18.10 32.10
N GLU A 398 -10.56 19.40 32.25
CA GLU A 398 -9.41 20.11 31.74
C GLU A 398 -8.12 19.64 32.43
N GLN A 399 -7.00 19.69 31.72
CA GLN A 399 -5.68 19.46 32.29
C GLN A 399 -4.62 20.41 31.74
N THR A 400 -3.55 20.60 32.51
CA THR A 400 -2.32 21.26 32.05
C THR A 400 -1.29 20.18 31.77
N VAL A 401 -0.80 20.12 30.53
CA VAL A 401 0.18 19.13 30.06
C VAL A 401 1.54 19.81 30.01
N ALA A 402 2.51 19.29 30.75
CA ALA A 402 3.90 19.71 30.59
C ALA A 402 4.50 18.99 29.38
N TRP A 403 5.28 19.70 28.57
CA TRP A 403 5.94 19.13 27.40
C TRP A 403 7.41 19.50 27.39
N THR A 404 8.24 18.58 26.88
CA THR A 404 9.65 18.82 26.61
C THR A 404 10.03 18.18 25.29
N TRP A 405 10.59 18.96 24.34
CA TRP A 405 11.18 18.40 23.13
C TRP A 405 12.70 18.55 23.14
N ARG A 406 13.37 17.57 22.52
CA ARG A 406 14.84 17.47 22.46
C ARG A 406 15.30 17.00 21.09
N LEU A 407 16.37 17.61 20.58
CA LEU A 407 17.07 17.16 19.38
C LEU A 407 18.36 16.45 19.80
N TRP A 408 18.54 15.22 19.33
CA TRP A 408 19.69 14.38 19.66
C TRP A 408 20.54 14.05 18.44
N ARG A 409 21.84 13.94 18.67
CA ARG A 409 22.85 13.48 17.70
C ARG A 409 23.78 12.48 18.36
N LYS A 410 23.73 11.21 17.94
CA LYS A 410 24.60 10.14 18.49
C LYS A 410 24.63 10.10 20.03
N GLY A 411 23.49 10.32 20.67
CA GLY A 411 23.35 10.37 22.14
C GLY A 411 23.62 11.74 22.77
N GLU A 412 24.22 12.69 22.06
CA GLU A 412 24.41 14.07 22.53
C GLU A 412 23.13 14.90 22.34
N LYS A 413 22.73 15.64 23.37
CA LYS A 413 21.59 16.57 23.32
C LYS A 413 22.04 17.90 22.72
N LEU A 414 21.55 18.21 21.53
CA LEU A 414 21.89 19.46 20.82
C LEU A 414 21.01 20.63 21.25
N MET A 415 19.71 20.36 21.46
CA MET A 415 18.70 21.37 21.76
C MET A 415 17.65 20.79 22.69
N GLU A 416 17.06 21.66 23.51
CA GLU A 416 15.95 21.32 24.39
C GLU A 416 15.06 22.56 24.58
N ARG A 417 13.75 22.34 24.61
CA ARG A 417 12.76 23.32 25.06
C ARG A 417 11.69 22.59 25.84
N GLN A 418 11.12 23.30 26.80
CA GLN A 418 10.06 22.82 27.66
C GLN A 418 9.00 23.90 27.85
N GLY A 419 7.80 23.49 28.22
CA GLY A 419 6.70 24.39 28.53
C GLY A 419 5.47 23.63 28.99
N HIS A 420 4.34 24.33 29.00
CA HIS A 420 3.05 23.77 29.40
C HIS A 420 1.98 24.18 28.39
N ALA A 421 0.95 23.37 28.22
CA ALA A 421 -0.25 23.69 27.46
C ALA A 421 -1.48 23.35 28.28
N ARG A 422 -2.47 24.24 28.29
CA ARG A 422 -3.78 23.99 28.90
C ARG A 422 -4.68 23.36 27.85
N VAL A 423 -5.25 22.20 28.15
CA VAL A 423 -6.07 21.41 27.21
C VAL A 423 -7.44 21.18 27.85
N ALA A 424 -8.49 21.75 27.24
CA ALA A 424 -9.87 21.60 27.69
C ALA A 424 -10.32 20.13 27.74
N ALA A 425 -11.37 19.83 28.50
CA ALA A 425 -12.02 18.51 28.49
C ALA A 425 -12.53 18.18 27.07
N GLY A 426 -12.21 17.00 26.55
CA GLY A 426 -12.51 16.62 25.16
C GLY A 426 -11.81 17.50 24.11
N GLY A 427 -10.76 18.22 24.51
CA GLY A 427 -10.10 19.24 23.68
C GLY A 427 -8.72 18.81 23.18
N GLN A 428 -8.10 19.71 22.40
CA GLN A 428 -6.73 19.56 21.92
C GLN A 428 -5.93 20.86 22.03
N ALA A 429 -4.61 20.75 22.03
CA ALA A 429 -3.68 21.86 21.91
C ALA A 429 -2.54 21.51 20.96
N ALA A 430 -2.01 22.53 20.27
CA ALA A 430 -0.82 22.41 19.43
C ALA A 430 0.23 23.43 19.88
N VAL A 431 1.50 23.01 19.93
CA VAL A 431 2.64 23.89 20.23
C VAL A 431 3.62 23.83 19.07
N PRO A 432 3.97 24.97 18.44
CA PRO A 432 4.91 24.97 17.33
C PRO A 432 6.33 24.60 17.79
N VAL A 433 7.00 23.78 16.98
CA VAL A 433 8.42 23.43 17.13
C VAL A 433 9.14 23.96 15.90
N SER A 434 10.04 24.92 16.11
CA SER A 434 10.87 25.46 15.04
C SER A 434 12.31 25.68 15.48
N PHE A 435 13.24 25.26 14.64
CA PHE A 435 14.67 25.46 14.80
C PHE A 435 15.39 25.34 13.45
N ALA A 436 16.63 25.82 13.38
CA ALA A 436 17.48 25.60 12.20
C ALA A 436 18.18 24.23 12.29
N PHE A 437 18.11 23.44 11.23
CA PHE A 437 18.79 22.15 11.13
C PHE A 437 20.32 22.35 11.28
N PRO A 438 21.05 21.47 11.98
CA PRO A 438 22.48 21.70 12.25
C PRO A 438 23.32 21.91 10.97
N LYS A 439 24.15 22.96 10.95
CA LYS A 439 24.96 23.35 9.78
C LYS A 439 26.12 22.38 9.48
N ARG A 440 26.68 21.76 10.52
CA ARG A 440 27.81 20.82 10.40
C ARG A 440 27.31 19.39 10.51
N VAL A 441 26.84 18.82 9.39
CA VAL A 441 26.29 17.46 9.28
C VAL A 441 26.91 16.72 8.10
N ARG A 442 26.94 15.39 8.17
CA ARG A 442 27.34 14.52 7.05
C ARG A 442 26.11 14.17 6.20
N ALA A 443 26.33 13.83 4.94
CA ALA A 443 25.28 13.28 4.09
C ALA A 443 24.66 12.02 4.74
N GLY A 444 23.33 11.91 4.72
CA GLY A 444 22.60 10.79 5.31
C GLY A 444 22.62 10.76 6.84
N GLU A 445 23.16 11.78 7.51
CA GLU A 445 23.25 11.75 8.97
C GLU A 445 21.86 11.86 9.61
N ARG A 446 21.52 10.87 10.44
CA ARG A 446 20.28 10.81 11.20
C ARG A 446 20.38 11.58 12.52
N LEU A 447 19.44 12.49 12.74
CA LEU A 447 19.12 13.13 14.01
C LEU A 447 17.80 12.60 14.55
N ARG A 448 17.62 12.70 15.86
CA ARG A 448 16.44 12.17 16.56
C ARG A 448 15.75 13.30 17.30
N LEU A 449 14.50 13.60 16.94
CA LEU A 449 13.66 14.57 17.63
C LEU A 449 12.70 13.81 18.54
N THR A 450 12.81 14.02 19.84
CA THR A 450 11.93 13.39 20.84
C THR A 450 11.07 14.43 21.53
N ALA A 451 9.82 14.10 21.83
CA ALA A 451 8.93 14.88 22.68
C ALA A 451 8.46 14.02 23.85
N VAL A 452 8.46 14.60 25.05
CA VAL A 452 7.92 14.02 26.28
C VAL A 452 6.74 14.87 26.71
N PHE A 453 5.64 14.21 27.09
CA PHE A 453 4.39 14.81 27.50
C PHE A 453 4.01 14.26 28.87
N ASP A 454 3.98 15.10 29.88
CA ASP A 454 3.56 14.76 31.23
C ASP A 454 2.14 15.31 31.45
N PHE A 455 1.18 14.38 31.43
CA PHE A 455 -0.23 14.62 31.67
C PHE A 455 -0.56 14.53 33.16
N ALA A 456 -1.82 14.83 33.51
CA ALA A 456 -2.31 14.66 34.87
C ALA A 456 -2.18 13.20 35.38
N ASP A 457 -2.22 13.03 36.70
CA ASP A 457 -2.13 11.73 37.40
C ASP A 457 -0.85 10.92 37.11
N GLY A 458 0.23 11.58 36.68
CA GLY A 458 1.53 10.94 36.45
C GLY A 458 1.63 10.14 35.16
N VAL A 459 0.72 10.37 34.19
CA VAL A 459 0.78 9.74 32.87
C VAL A 459 1.82 10.46 32.02
N THR A 460 2.90 9.76 31.66
CA THR A 460 3.93 10.27 30.73
C THR A 460 3.87 9.53 29.41
N GLN A 461 3.89 10.28 28.31
CA GLN A 461 4.05 9.73 26.96
C GLN A 461 5.29 10.29 26.29
N VAL A 462 5.90 9.48 25.43
CA VAL A 462 7.05 9.88 24.61
C VAL A 462 6.73 9.60 23.16
N ASP A 463 7.11 10.52 22.30
CA ASP A 463 7.09 10.34 20.86
C ASP A 463 8.43 10.73 20.23
N GLU A 464 8.75 10.10 19.11
CA GLU A 464 10.04 10.25 18.45
C GLU A 464 9.90 10.19 16.93
N ILE A 465 10.57 11.13 16.26
CA ILE A 465 10.77 11.09 14.81
C ILE A 465 12.25 11.22 14.45
N ALA A 466 12.62 10.64 13.32
CA ALA A 466 13.96 10.76 12.75
C ALA A 466 13.99 11.86 11.68
N LEU A 467 15.04 12.68 11.70
CA LEU A 467 15.32 13.71 10.70
C LEU A 467 16.66 13.38 10.04
N TYR A 468 16.80 13.60 8.74
CA TYR A 468 17.95 13.17 7.95
C TYR A 468 18.55 14.35 7.20
N ALA A 469 19.88 14.40 7.21
CA ALA A 469 20.64 15.38 6.46
C ALA A 469 20.73 14.99 4.98
N VAL A 470 20.21 15.84 4.09
CA VAL A 470 20.43 15.75 2.64
C VAL A 470 21.32 16.91 2.22
N MET A 471 22.45 16.61 1.60
CA MET A 471 23.37 17.66 1.17
C MET A 471 22.77 18.43 -0.02
N PRO A 472 22.90 19.77 -0.05
CA PRO A 472 22.39 20.56 -1.17
C PRO A 472 22.91 20.04 -2.51
N SER A 473 22.04 20.04 -3.51
CA SER A 473 22.45 19.73 -4.87
C SER A 473 23.45 20.78 -5.36
N GLN A 474 24.47 20.33 -6.08
CA GLN A 474 25.41 21.20 -6.78
C GLN A 474 25.02 21.19 -8.26
N PRO A 475 25.26 22.29 -9.01
CA PRO A 475 25.05 22.28 -10.45
C PRO A 475 25.78 21.10 -11.11
N PRO A 476 25.09 20.27 -11.89
CA PRO A 476 25.68 19.06 -12.44
C PRO A 476 26.80 19.39 -13.42
N GLN A 477 27.89 18.63 -13.35
CA GLN A 477 29.07 18.82 -14.20
C GLN A 477 28.92 18.04 -15.51
N LEU A 478 28.25 18.65 -16.49
CA LEU A 478 27.93 18.07 -17.80
C LEU A 478 28.94 18.46 -18.88
N SER A 479 29.25 17.51 -19.77
CA SER A 479 30.18 17.70 -20.90
C SER A 479 29.68 18.73 -21.92
N ALA A 480 28.37 18.78 -22.16
CA ALA A 480 27.69 19.70 -23.06
C ALA A 480 26.35 20.17 -22.46
N PRO A 481 25.74 21.25 -22.99
CA PRO A 481 24.38 21.63 -22.63
C PRO A 481 23.36 20.53 -22.99
N VAL A 482 22.33 20.39 -22.16
CA VAL A 482 21.21 19.47 -22.39
C VAL A 482 20.28 20.00 -23.48
N HIS A 483 19.80 19.15 -24.38
CA HIS A 483 18.69 19.47 -25.28
C HIS A 483 17.36 19.25 -24.55
N LEU A 484 16.63 20.31 -24.22
CA LEU A 484 15.40 20.23 -23.42
C LEU A 484 14.15 20.41 -24.30
N LEU A 485 13.34 19.35 -24.42
CA LEU A 485 11.98 19.39 -24.94
C LEU A 485 11.02 19.59 -23.77
N ASP A 486 10.52 20.82 -23.58
CA ASP A 486 9.65 21.17 -22.44
C ASP A 486 8.61 22.23 -22.84
N PRO A 487 7.55 21.83 -23.56
CA PRO A 487 6.53 22.76 -24.05
C PRO A 487 5.80 23.52 -22.93
N HIS A 488 5.80 22.99 -21.70
CA HIS A 488 5.14 23.59 -20.53
C HIS A 488 6.09 24.47 -19.68
N GLY A 489 7.39 24.43 -19.94
CA GLY A 489 8.41 25.18 -19.20
C GLY A 489 8.57 24.76 -17.73
N LEU A 490 8.04 23.60 -17.32
CA LEU A 490 8.09 23.12 -15.94
C LEU A 490 9.50 22.63 -15.58
N THR A 491 10.14 21.91 -16.49
CA THR A 491 11.50 21.38 -16.35
C THR A 491 12.54 22.48 -16.56
N ALA A 492 12.31 23.44 -17.45
CA ALA A 492 13.17 24.60 -17.65
C ALA A 492 13.32 25.40 -16.34
N ARG A 493 12.21 25.67 -15.64
CA ARG A 493 12.23 26.34 -14.32
C ARG A 493 13.00 25.53 -13.26
N LEU A 494 12.89 24.20 -13.27
CA LEU A 494 13.70 23.34 -12.41
C LEU A 494 15.19 23.46 -12.74
N PHE A 495 15.54 23.45 -14.02
CA PHE A 495 16.92 23.53 -14.50
C PHE A 495 17.56 24.87 -14.17
N ASP A 496 16.85 25.98 -14.35
CA ASP A 496 17.31 27.32 -13.96
C ASP A 496 17.63 27.36 -12.46
N ARG A 497 16.76 26.79 -11.62
CA ARG A 497 16.93 26.72 -10.16
C ARG A 497 18.14 25.87 -9.76
N LEU A 498 18.40 24.77 -10.46
CA LEU A 498 19.50 23.85 -10.19
C LEU A 498 20.81 24.24 -10.89
N GLY A 499 20.82 25.29 -11.71
CA GLY A 499 21.99 25.71 -12.49
C GLY A 499 22.37 24.72 -13.60
N VAL A 500 21.40 23.97 -14.15
CA VAL A 500 21.61 23.06 -15.26
C VAL A 500 21.70 23.87 -16.55
N ARG A 501 22.76 23.65 -17.35
CA ARG A 501 22.88 24.28 -18.68
C ARG A 501 22.05 23.51 -19.70
N TYR A 502 21.13 24.19 -20.37
CA TYR A 502 20.31 23.59 -21.42
C TYR A 502 20.11 24.53 -22.62
N VAL A 503 19.75 23.94 -23.74
CA VAL A 503 19.22 24.61 -24.94
C VAL A 503 17.83 24.06 -25.19
N LEU A 504 16.87 24.95 -25.50
CA LEU A 504 15.53 24.52 -25.87
C LEU A 504 15.58 23.78 -27.20
N PHE A 505 14.84 22.68 -27.25
CA PHE A 505 14.77 21.76 -28.38
C PHE A 505 13.29 21.53 -28.70
N ASP A 506 12.87 21.88 -29.91
CA ASP A 506 11.46 21.83 -30.32
C ASP A 506 10.97 20.40 -30.65
N GLY A 507 11.88 19.42 -30.67
CA GLY A 507 11.55 18.02 -30.90
C GLY A 507 11.22 17.66 -32.35
N THR A 508 11.25 18.62 -33.29
CA THR A 508 10.83 18.42 -34.69
C THR A 508 11.82 17.59 -35.51
N ASN A 509 13.11 17.75 -35.21
CA ASN A 509 14.20 17.08 -35.90
C ASN A 509 15.05 16.34 -34.89
N ALA A 510 15.77 15.30 -35.33
CA ALA A 510 16.69 14.61 -34.44
C ALA A 510 17.84 15.54 -33.97
N PRO A 511 18.38 15.35 -32.75
CA PRO A 511 19.57 16.07 -32.30
C PRO A 511 20.74 15.88 -33.26
N VAL A 512 21.60 16.90 -33.42
CA VAL A 512 22.70 16.85 -34.40
C VAL A 512 23.72 15.76 -34.04
N ALA A 513 24.13 15.69 -32.76
CA ALA A 513 25.09 14.69 -32.28
C ALA A 513 24.40 13.35 -31.94
N ASP A 514 25.04 12.24 -32.29
CA ASP A 514 24.53 10.88 -32.01
C ASP A 514 24.48 10.56 -30.51
N ASP A 515 25.33 11.18 -29.70
CA ASP A 515 25.44 11.00 -28.25
C ASP A 515 24.84 12.18 -27.44
N ALA A 516 24.00 12.99 -28.10
CA ALA A 516 23.33 14.11 -27.46
C ALA A 516 22.50 13.65 -26.24
N LEU A 517 22.59 14.43 -25.15
CA LEU A 517 21.72 14.27 -23.98
C LEU A 517 20.43 15.09 -24.21
N VAL A 518 19.33 14.38 -24.42
CA VAL A 518 17.99 14.96 -24.56
C VAL A 518 17.20 14.72 -23.28
N VAL A 519 16.58 15.78 -22.76
CA VAL A 519 15.59 15.69 -21.69
C VAL A 519 14.22 15.97 -22.27
N ILE A 520 13.32 15.01 -22.12
CA ILE A 520 11.89 15.16 -22.34
C ILE A 520 11.30 15.60 -21.00
N GLY A 521 10.88 16.85 -20.94
CA GLY A 521 10.35 17.49 -19.74
C GLY A 521 9.04 16.88 -19.26
N ARG A 522 8.62 17.30 -18.07
CA ARG A 522 7.36 16.85 -17.49
C ARG A 522 6.18 17.20 -18.41
N GLU A 523 5.31 16.23 -18.64
CA GLU A 523 4.11 16.35 -19.50
C GLU A 523 4.44 16.74 -20.96
N ALA A 524 5.70 16.64 -21.38
CA ALA A 524 6.14 17.06 -22.71
C ALA A 524 5.66 16.13 -23.84
N LEU A 525 5.19 14.92 -23.52
CA LEU A 525 4.73 13.93 -24.50
C LEU A 525 3.21 13.93 -24.72
N ASP A 526 2.45 14.81 -24.07
CA ASP A 526 0.98 14.84 -24.16
C ASP A 526 0.50 14.95 -25.62
N GLY A 527 0.19 13.79 -26.23
CA GLY A 527 -0.22 13.65 -27.62
C GLY A 527 0.88 13.87 -28.68
N SER A 528 2.15 13.99 -28.28
CA SER A 528 3.25 14.35 -29.19
C SER A 528 4.11 13.15 -29.58
N ALA A 529 4.24 12.92 -30.88
CA ALA A 529 5.16 11.91 -31.42
C ALA A 529 6.60 12.45 -31.47
N VAL A 530 7.55 11.57 -31.18
CA VAL A 530 8.98 11.83 -31.06
C VAL A 530 9.75 10.83 -31.93
N SER A 531 9.62 10.98 -33.25
CA SER A 531 10.14 10.02 -34.23
C SER A 531 11.67 9.83 -34.18
N TRP A 532 12.42 10.84 -33.73
CA TRP A 532 13.88 10.75 -33.58
C TRP A 532 14.34 9.77 -32.49
N MET A 533 13.42 9.25 -31.66
CA MET A 533 13.72 8.14 -30.74
C MET A 533 14.22 6.89 -31.47
N SER A 534 13.98 6.77 -32.78
CA SER A 534 14.59 5.74 -33.63
C SER A 534 16.12 5.77 -33.67
N ARG A 535 16.77 6.85 -33.20
CA ARG A 535 18.24 6.95 -33.05
C ARG A 535 18.74 6.48 -31.69
N LEU A 536 17.87 5.98 -30.79
CA LEU A 536 18.29 5.45 -29.49
C LEU A 536 19.37 4.38 -29.65
N ASP A 537 19.21 3.47 -30.61
CA ASP A 537 20.18 2.41 -30.86
C ASP A 537 21.57 2.92 -31.32
N LYS A 538 21.67 4.16 -31.80
CA LYS A 538 22.92 4.76 -32.33
C LYS A 538 23.79 5.43 -31.28
N GLY A 539 23.29 5.67 -30.07
CA GLY A 539 24.06 6.32 -29.01
C GLY A 539 23.32 7.39 -28.23
N LEU A 540 22.08 7.71 -28.62
CA LEU A 540 21.31 8.79 -28.02
C LEU A 540 21.08 8.55 -26.53
N ARG A 541 21.13 9.62 -25.73
CA ARG A 541 20.90 9.57 -24.28
C ARG A 541 19.67 10.38 -23.96
N VAL A 542 18.66 9.72 -23.41
CA VAL A 542 17.36 10.35 -23.14
C VAL A 542 17.00 10.26 -21.66
N LEU A 543 16.53 11.36 -21.08
CA LEU A 543 15.85 11.37 -19.79
C LEU A 543 14.41 11.81 -20.02
N VAL A 544 13.46 10.95 -19.64
CA VAL A 544 12.03 11.24 -19.68
C VAL A 544 11.58 11.53 -18.26
N PHE A 545 11.18 12.77 -18.01
CA PHE A 545 10.55 13.18 -16.75
C PHE A 545 9.07 12.78 -16.71
N GLU A 546 8.40 13.17 -15.64
CA GLU A 546 7.07 12.70 -15.26
C GLU A 546 6.04 12.89 -16.38
N GLN A 547 5.33 11.82 -16.75
CA GLN A 547 4.26 11.87 -17.75
C GLN A 547 2.97 11.37 -17.12
N ARG A 548 1.84 11.84 -17.63
CA ARG A 548 0.52 11.38 -17.17
C ARG A 548 0.32 9.89 -17.46
N ALA A 549 -0.51 9.24 -16.65
CA ALA A 549 -0.88 7.84 -16.85
C ALA A 549 -1.43 7.59 -18.26
N GLU A 550 -2.22 8.51 -18.81
CA GLU A 550 -2.72 8.43 -20.19
C GLU A 550 -1.60 8.41 -21.22
N THR A 551 -0.60 9.29 -21.10
CA THR A 551 0.53 9.39 -22.01
C THR A 551 1.41 8.14 -21.95
N LEU A 552 1.68 7.61 -20.74
CA LEU A 552 2.46 6.38 -20.58
C LEU A 552 1.72 5.14 -21.08
N GLU A 553 0.44 4.99 -20.73
CA GLU A 553 -0.35 3.79 -21.05
C GLU A 553 -0.80 3.78 -22.51
N ARG A 554 -1.49 4.83 -22.95
CA ARG A 554 -2.06 4.91 -24.28
C ARG A 554 -1.04 5.34 -25.32
N GLY A 555 -0.14 6.26 -24.96
CA GLY A 555 0.85 6.81 -25.89
C GLY A 555 2.10 5.96 -26.05
N LEU A 556 2.64 5.40 -24.95
CA LEU A 556 3.92 4.66 -25.00
C LEU A 556 3.77 3.15 -24.83
N GLY A 557 2.57 2.65 -24.54
CA GLY A 557 2.27 1.23 -24.38
C GLY A 557 2.76 0.60 -23.07
N PHE A 558 3.05 1.40 -22.03
CA PHE A 558 3.31 0.87 -20.68
C PHE A 558 2.01 0.43 -20.00
N ARG A 559 2.10 -0.45 -19.00
CA ARG A 559 1.05 -0.59 -17.99
C ARG A 559 1.43 0.27 -16.79
N VAL A 560 0.47 0.91 -16.15
CA VAL A 560 0.75 1.88 -15.09
C VAL A 560 -0.14 1.74 -13.87
N ALA A 561 0.33 2.26 -12.73
CA ALA A 561 -0.44 2.47 -11.53
C ALA A 561 -0.42 3.95 -11.13
N GLU A 562 -1.59 4.58 -11.03
CA GLU A 562 -1.75 5.98 -10.58
C GLU A 562 -2.15 5.99 -9.09
N ARG A 563 -1.14 6.10 -8.22
CA ARG A 563 -1.29 5.82 -6.77
C ARG A 563 -0.85 6.95 -5.86
N GLY A 564 0.07 7.81 -6.28
CA GLY A 564 0.71 8.75 -5.38
C GLY A 564 1.50 8.02 -4.30
N VAL A 565 2.64 7.45 -4.63
CA VAL A 565 3.38 6.59 -3.70
C VAL A 565 4.26 7.42 -2.79
N ARG A 566 4.34 7.02 -1.52
CA ARG A 566 5.10 7.74 -0.48
C ARG A 566 6.38 7.02 -0.08
N ARG A 567 6.69 5.85 -0.68
CA ARG A 567 7.91 5.09 -0.42
C ARG A 567 8.32 4.27 -1.64
N LEU A 568 9.61 4.24 -1.94
CA LEU A 568 10.23 3.42 -2.96
C LEU A 568 11.51 2.77 -2.42
N PHE A 569 12.01 1.77 -3.11
CA PHE A 569 13.14 0.96 -2.69
C PHE A 569 14.25 0.92 -3.76
N PRO A 570 15.49 1.30 -3.42
CA PRO A 570 16.65 1.12 -4.28
C PRO A 570 16.94 -0.35 -4.59
N ARG A 571 17.20 -0.66 -5.86
CA ARG A 571 17.44 -2.05 -6.31
C ARG A 571 18.91 -2.45 -6.47
N ALA A 572 19.82 -1.48 -6.47
CA ALA A 572 21.26 -1.68 -6.51
C ALA A 572 21.98 -0.40 -6.07
N GLU A 573 23.27 -0.52 -5.74
CA GLU A 573 24.14 0.65 -5.69
C GLU A 573 24.27 1.23 -7.10
N HIS A 574 23.95 2.50 -7.26
CA HIS A 574 23.92 3.13 -8.59
C HIS A 574 24.36 4.59 -8.50
N PRO A 575 25.07 5.15 -9.51
CA PRO A 575 25.43 6.57 -9.53
C PRO A 575 24.25 7.51 -9.33
N VAL A 576 23.06 7.12 -9.80
CA VAL A 576 21.81 7.88 -9.64
C VAL A 576 21.39 8.02 -8.18
N THR A 577 21.59 6.99 -7.35
CA THR A 577 21.23 7.00 -5.92
C THR A 577 22.38 7.46 -5.01
N ARG A 578 23.50 7.94 -5.58
CA ARG A 578 24.66 8.38 -4.82
C ARG A 578 24.32 9.50 -3.83
N GLY A 579 24.52 9.22 -2.54
CA GLY A 579 24.22 10.13 -1.44
C GLY A 579 22.74 10.18 -1.04
N LEU A 580 21.93 9.25 -1.55
CA LEU A 580 20.51 9.08 -1.25
C LEU A 580 20.30 7.65 -0.75
N ASP A 581 20.06 7.50 0.54
CA ASP A 581 19.71 6.21 1.15
C ASP A 581 18.20 5.95 1.05
N GLU A 582 17.73 4.86 1.66
CA GLU A 582 16.30 4.52 1.64
C GLU A 582 15.39 5.61 2.25
N ALA A 583 15.88 6.37 3.25
CA ALA A 583 15.12 7.47 3.82
C ALA A 583 14.90 8.60 2.81
N ALA A 584 15.80 8.79 1.84
CA ALA A 584 15.64 9.77 0.78
C ALA A 584 14.52 9.44 -0.23
N PHE A 585 13.95 8.23 -0.19
CA PHE A 585 12.90 7.77 -1.12
C PHE A 585 11.55 7.55 -0.44
N ARG A 586 11.25 8.33 0.60
CA ARG A 586 9.92 8.37 1.21
C ARG A 586 9.50 9.78 1.64
N ASP A 587 8.20 9.98 1.82
CA ASP A 587 7.56 11.16 2.43
C ASP A 587 8.22 12.52 2.06
N TRP A 588 8.32 12.81 0.76
CA TRP A 588 8.97 14.03 0.25
C TRP A 588 8.21 15.29 0.64
N THR A 589 8.94 16.37 0.86
CA THR A 589 8.38 17.66 1.26
C THR A 589 7.41 18.23 0.22
N GLY A 590 6.33 18.84 0.73
CA GLY A 590 5.24 19.36 -0.07
C GLY A 590 4.38 18.26 -0.71
N SER A 591 3.80 18.61 -1.85
CA SER A 591 2.84 17.78 -2.59
C SER A 591 3.25 17.59 -4.04
N GLY A 592 3.05 16.38 -4.55
CA GLY A 592 3.11 16.10 -5.99
C GLY A 592 1.97 16.79 -6.73
N THR A 593 2.19 17.20 -7.97
CA THR A 593 1.20 17.97 -8.75
C THR A 593 0.89 17.39 -10.12
N LEU A 594 1.45 16.21 -10.45
CA LEU A 594 1.19 15.54 -11.72
C LEU A 594 -0.26 15.05 -11.80
N VAL A 595 -0.79 14.57 -10.68
CA VAL A 595 -2.19 14.18 -10.54
C VAL A 595 -2.93 15.10 -9.57
N THR A 596 -4.23 15.28 -9.79
CA THR A 596 -5.06 16.11 -8.91
C THR A 596 -5.17 15.47 -7.52
N PRO A 597 -5.21 16.27 -6.44
CA PRO A 597 -5.31 15.77 -5.07
C PRO A 597 -6.65 15.08 -4.79
N TYR A 598 -7.69 15.36 -5.56
CA TYR A 598 -8.99 14.70 -5.49
C TYR A 598 -9.37 14.20 -6.88
N LEU A 599 -10.21 13.14 -6.93
CA LEU A 599 -10.76 12.69 -8.21
C LEU A 599 -11.65 13.78 -8.81
N THR A 600 -11.54 14.01 -10.12
CA THR A 600 -12.34 14.98 -10.86
C THR A 600 -13.35 14.27 -11.77
N GLY A 601 -14.36 15.01 -12.25
CA GLY A 601 -15.35 14.46 -13.18
C GLY A 601 -16.30 13.42 -12.57
N LEU A 602 -16.38 13.33 -11.24
CA LEU A 602 -17.34 12.46 -10.56
C LEU A 602 -18.78 12.93 -10.82
N PRO A 603 -19.76 12.01 -10.93
CA PRO A 603 -21.14 12.36 -11.12
C PRO A 603 -21.68 13.15 -9.91
N ALA A 604 -22.65 14.04 -10.14
CA ALA A 604 -23.32 14.78 -9.07
C ALA A 604 -23.94 13.85 -8.04
N ALA A 605 -24.61 12.78 -8.52
CA ALA A 605 -25.09 11.67 -7.71
C ALA A 605 -24.15 10.46 -7.84
N GLU A 606 -23.38 10.20 -6.80
CA GLU A 606 -22.48 9.03 -6.73
C GLU A 606 -23.28 7.78 -6.32
N THR A 607 -23.74 7.02 -7.32
CA THR A 607 -24.52 5.78 -7.16
C THR A 607 -23.69 4.50 -7.27
N HIS A 608 -22.37 4.63 -7.45
CA HIS A 608 -21.39 3.54 -7.49
C HIS A 608 -20.04 4.08 -7.02
N ASP A 609 -19.09 3.19 -6.68
CA ASP A 609 -17.71 3.58 -6.42
C ASP A 609 -17.07 4.24 -7.67
N PRO A 610 -16.13 5.19 -7.53
CA PRO A 610 -15.43 5.77 -8.67
C PRO A 610 -14.85 4.71 -9.61
N HIS A 611 -14.73 5.04 -10.90
CA HIS A 611 -14.14 4.15 -11.90
C HIS A 611 -12.93 4.81 -12.57
N GLY A 612 -11.94 4.00 -12.93
CA GLY A 612 -10.82 4.38 -13.77
C GLY A 612 -10.65 3.35 -14.90
N THR A 613 -9.99 3.77 -15.98
CA THR A 613 -9.57 2.83 -17.04
C THR A 613 -8.17 2.33 -16.73
N TRP A 614 -7.94 1.02 -16.87
CA TRP A 614 -6.62 0.41 -16.82
C TRP A 614 -6.54 -0.65 -17.91
N CYS A 615 -5.60 -0.54 -18.84
CA CYS A 615 -5.44 -1.45 -19.98
C CYS A 615 -6.74 -1.70 -20.77
N GLY A 616 -7.63 -0.70 -20.85
CA GLY A 616 -8.94 -0.79 -21.49
C GLY A 616 -10.07 -1.39 -20.63
N PHE A 617 -9.78 -1.84 -19.42
CA PHE A 617 -10.78 -2.31 -18.45
C PHE A 617 -11.27 -1.16 -17.58
N THR A 618 -12.59 -1.09 -17.35
CA THR A 618 -13.19 -0.15 -16.40
C THR A 618 -13.22 -0.80 -15.02
N ASN A 619 -12.33 -0.35 -14.14
CA ASN A 619 -12.18 -0.89 -12.79
C ASN A 619 -12.60 0.13 -11.74
N THR A 620 -13.17 -0.35 -10.64
CA THR A 620 -13.50 0.47 -9.47
C THR A 620 -12.23 1.04 -8.82
N ARG A 621 -12.35 2.23 -8.24
CA ARG A 621 -11.31 2.98 -7.56
C ARG A 621 -11.85 3.53 -6.24
N VAL A 622 -10.96 3.65 -5.26
CA VAL A 622 -11.25 4.44 -4.07
C VAL A 622 -11.12 5.92 -4.45
N TRP A 623 -11.82 6.80 -3.73
CA TRP A 623 -11.57 8.25 -3.83
C TRP A 623 -10.09 8.58 -3.54
N ARG A 624 -9.68 9.82 -3.80
CA ARG A 624 -8.33 10.31 -3.53
C ARG A 624 -8.41 11.48 -2.55
N CYS A 625 -7.44 11.59 -1.64
CA CYS A 625 -7.36 12.70 -0.69
C CYS A 625 -5.93 13.22 -0.52
N GLY A 626 -5.53 14.16 -1.37
CA GLY A 626 -4.26 14.86 -1.29
C GLY A 626 -3.08 14.12 -1.94
N SER A 627 -2.01 14.87 -2.20
CA SER A 627 -0.76 14.39 -2.80
C SER A 627 0.47 14.73 -1.94
N ARG A 628 0.24 15.06 -0.66
CA ARG A 628 1.31 15.35 0.32
C ARG A 628 2.22 14.15 0.50
N GLY A 629 3.53 14.37 0.61
CA GLY A 629 4.50 13.30 0.82
C GLY A 629 4.80 12.46 -0.43
N THR A 630 4.09 12.68 -1.54
CA THR A 630 4.25 11.86 -2.75
C THR A 630 5.67 11.96 -3.30
N VAL A 631 6.25 10.79 -3.55
CA VAL A 631 7.54 10.57 -4.21
C VAL A 631 7.35 10.34 -5.71
N ALA A 632 6.30 9.60 -6.11
CA ALA A 632 5.96 9.39 -7.51
C ALA A 632 4.43 9.28 -7.68
N SER A 633 3.85 10.05 -8.60
CA SER A 633 2.41 10.06 -8.84
C SER A 633 1.92 8.85 -9.66
N VAL A 634 2.67 8.47 -10.70
CA VAL A 634 2.38 7.37 -11.63
C VAL A 634 3.59 6.46 -11.71
N LEU A 635 3.39 5.14 -11.74
CA LEU A 635 4.48 4.16 -11.83
C LEU A 635 4.26 3.23 -13.01
N ILE A 636 5.36 2.77 -13.61
CA ILE A 636 5.37 1.86 -14.74
C ILE A 636 5.52 0.43 -14.23
N GLU A 637 4.64 -0.49 -14.66
CA GLU A 637 4.82 -1.92 -14.41
C GLU A 637 6.11 -2.40 -15.08
N LYS A 638 6.96 -3.13 -14.34
CA LYS A 638 8.26 -3.60 -14.82
C LYS A 638 8.10 -4.41 -16.12
N PRO A 639 8.69 -3.93 -17.24
CA PRO A 639 8.64 -4.63 -18.52
C PRO A 639 9.29 -6.02 -18.50
N ALA A 640 8.78 -6.92 -19.33
CA ALA A 640 9.36 -8.25 -19.55
C ALA A 640 10.11 -8.40 -20.90
N ARG A 641 9.91 -7.48 -21.85
CA ARG A 641 10.59 -7.49 -23.15
C ARG A 641 11.54 -6.30 -23.28
N GLY A 642 12.79 -6.58 -23.65
CA GLY A 642 13.88 -5.58 -23.74
C GLY A 642 14.75 -5.48 -22.49
N ASP A 643 15.85 -4.72 -22.59
CA ASP A 643 16.78 -4.47 -21.50
C ASP A 643 16.24 -3.33 -20.62
N TRP A 644 15.44 -3.69 -19.60
CA TRP A 644 14.85 -2.75 -18.63
C TRP A 644 15.38 -3.02 -17.22
N ARG A 645 15.95 -2.02 -16.56
CA ARG A 645 16.46 -2.11 -15.19
C ARG A 645 15.66 -1.17 -14.29
N ALA A 646 14.99 -1.73 -13.29
CA ALA A 646 14.43 -0.94 -12.20
C ALA A 646 15.57 -0.44 -11.31
N LEU A 647 15.67 0.88 -11.14
CA LEU A 647 16.58 1.51 -10.18
C LEU A 647 15.86 1.79 -8.85
N LEU A 648 14.58 2.18 -8.94
CA LEU A 648 13.67 2.41 -7.81
C LEU A 648 12.32 1.76 -8.13
N ASP A 649 11.88 0.83 -7.28
CA ASP A 649 10.58 0.16 -7.41
C ASP A 649 9.76 0.24 -6.10
N GLY A 650 8.51 -0.23 -6.15
CA GLY A 650 7.62 -0.25 -5.02
C GLY A 650 6.23 -0.78 -5.37
N GLU A 651 5.26 -0.42 -4.53
CA GLU A 651 3.86 -0.80 -4.66
C GLU A 651 3.60 -2.30 -4.55
N PHE A 652 2.36 -2.72 -4.86
CA PHE A 652 1.93 -4.11 -4.87
C PHE A 652 3.00 -5.00 -5.51
N ASP A 653 3.46 -5.98 -4.75
CA ASP A 653 4.31 -7.07 -5.22
C ASP A 653 5.67 -6.61 -5.80
N LEU A 654 6.09 -5.36 -5.52
CA LEU A 654 7.24 -4.70 -6.16
C LEU A 654 7.17 -4.76 -7.69
N GLN A 655 5.95 -4.80 -8.23
CA GLN A 655 5.65 -4.95 -9.65
C GLN A 655 5.91 -3.67 -10.44
N TYR A 656 5.96 -2.52 -9.77
CA TYR A 656 6.01 -1.20 -10.42
C TYR A 656 7.31 -0.45 -10.10
N ALA A 657 7.84 0.26 -11.08
CA ALA A 657 9.03 1.09 -10.98
C ALA A 657 8.72 2.56 -11.26
N ALA A 658 9.28 3.44 -10.43
CA ALA A 658 9.24 4.89 -10.65
C ALA A 658 10.48 5.39 -11.39
N LEU A 659 11.57 4.61 -11.37
CA LEU A 659 12.77 4.91 -12.13
C LEU A 659 13.25 3.67 -12.87
N LEU A 660 13.11 3.71 -14.20
CA LEU A 660 13.54 2.66 -15.11
C LEU A 660 14.67 3.14 -15.99
N GLU A 661 15.63 2.26 -16.22
CA GLU A 661 16.67 2.41 -17.23
C GLU A 661 16.40 1.43 -18.36
N HIS A 662 16.42 1.94 -19.59
CA HIS A 662 16.39 1.16 -20.82
C HIS A 662 17.69 1.33 -21.59
N VAL A 663 18.26 0.22 -22.07
CA VAL A 663 19.42 0.22 -22.94
C VAL A 663 19.04 -0.40 -24.27
N GLN A 664 19.36 0.29 -25.37
CA GLN A 664 19.17 -0.24 -26.71
C GLN A 664 20.33 0.19 -27.59
N GLY A 665 20.92 -0.75 -28.30
CA GLY A 665 22.05 -0.45 -29.17
C GLY A 665 23.26 0.11 -28.40
N ARG A 666 23.63 1.36 -28.68
CA ARG A 666 24.65 2.12 -27.94
C ARG A 666 24.06 3.21 -27.05
N GLY A 667 22.76 3.49 -27.16
CA GLY A 667 22.09 4.54 -26.40
C GLY A 667 21.37 4.02 -25.17
N ARG A 668 20.77 4.96 -24.45
CA ARG A 668 20.16 4.73 -23.14
C ARG A 668 19.03 5.72 -22.90
N ALA A 669 17.93 5.25 -22.33
CA ALA A 669 16.84 6.08 -21.86
C ALA A 669 16.59 5.84 -20.36
N LEU A 670 16.45 6.91 -19.59
CA LEU A 670 15.93 6.85 -18.22
C LEU A 670 14.49 7.37 -18.21
N PHE A 671 13.58 6.60 -17.64
CA PHE A 671 12.21 7.01 -17.39
C PHE A 671 12.08 7.31 -15.90
N CYS A 672 12.09 8.60 -15.55
CA CYS A 672 11.93 9.10 -14.19
C CYS A 672 10.50 9.59 -13.99
N GLN A 673 9.69 8.77 -13.33
CA GLN A 673 8.34 9.10 -12.89
C GLN A 673 8.27 9.53 -11.41
N LEU A 674 9.43 9.77 -10.78
CA LEU A 674 9.46 10.46 -9.49
C LEU A 674 9.07 11.92 -9.68
N ASP A 675 8.26 12.46 -8.77
CA ASP A 675 7.73 13.83 -8.77
C ASP A 675 8.83 14.85 -8.39
N VAL A 676 9.88 14.94 -9.22
CA VAL A 676 11.04 15.83 -9.08
C VAL A 676 10.79 17.24 -9.66
N THR A 677 9.75 17.41 -10.49
CA THR A 677 9.34 18.68 -11.10
C THR A 677 7.97 19.15 -10.58
N GLY A 678 7.76 20.46 -10.60
CA GLY A 678 6.43 21.07 -10.39
C GLY A 678 5.79 20.86 -9.01
N ARG A 679 6.55 20.42 -8.00
CA ARG A 679 6.06 20.25 -6.62
C ARG A 679 5.59 21.57 -6.00
N THR A 680 4.72 21.51 -5.00
CA THR A 680 4.31 22.71 -4.23
C THR A 680 5.45 23.30 -3.40
N GLU A 681 6.39 22.46 -2.99
CA GLU A 681 7.61 22.83 -2.27
C GLU A 681 8.78 21.99 -2.79
N ASN A 682 9.98 22.56 -2.76
CA ASN A 682 11.18 21.87 -3.24
C ASN A 682 11.62 20.82 -2.21
N ASP A 683 11.94 19.61 -2.68
CA ASP A 683 12.51 18.56 -1.86
C ASP A 683 14.02 18.40 -2.15
N PRO A 684 14.90 18.37 -1.14
CA PRO A 684 16.34 18.30 -1.36
C PRO A 684 16.81 16.96 -1.94
N ALA A 685 16.10 15.85 -1.70
CA ALA A 685 16.42 14.57 -2.30
C ALA A 685 16.03 14.56 -3.79
N ALA A 686 14.89 15.16 -4.14
CA ALA A 686 14.49 15.34 -5.54
C ALA A 686 15.54 16.15 -6.33
N ASP A 687 15.98 17.28 -5.78
CA ASP A 687 17.00 18.14 -6.40
C ASP A 687 18.33 17.41 -6.62
N ARG A 688 18.73 16.60 -5.63
CA ARG A 688 19.96 15.82 -5.70
C ARG A 688 19.84 14.68 -6.71
N LEU A 689 18.68 14.04 -6.79
CA LEU A 689 18.39 12.98 -7.74
C LEU A 689 18.50 13.49 -9.19
N VAL A 690 17.93 14.66 -9.49
CA VAL A 690 18.00 15.29 -10.83
C VAL A 690 19.46 15.50 -11.26
N ALA A 691 20.30 16.04 -10.39
CA ALA A 691 21.73 16.20 -10.70
C ALA A 691 22.42 14.85 -10.94
N ASN A 692 22.17 13.85 -10.09
CA ASN A 692 22.75 12.52 -10.27
C ASN A 692 22.26 11.83 -11.57
N LEU A 693 20.99 12.01 -11.97
CA LEU A 693 20.43 11.48 -13.23
C LEU A 693 21.15 12.06 -14.45
N LEU A 694 21.31 13.39 -14.49
CA LEU A 694 21.96 14.08 -15.59
C LEU A 694 23.45 13.72 -15.69
N GLU A 695 24.18 13.74 -14.57
CA GLU A 695 25.60 13.37 -14.54
C GLU A 695 25.82 11.90 -14.94
N TYR A 696 24.93 11.01 -14.51
CA TYR A 696 25.00 9.62 -14.89
C TYR A 696 24.79 9.44 -16.39
N LEU A 697 23.73 10.02 -16.98
CA LEU A 697 23.46 9.89 -18.42
C LEU A 697 24.57 10.49 -19.29
N ASP A 698 25.11 11.65 -18.92
CA ASP A 698 26.20 12.32 -19.64
C ASP A 698 27.48 11.46 -19.71
N ARG A 699 27.71 10.62 -18.69
CA ARG A 699 28.94 9.84 -18.54
C ARG A 699 28.74 8.33 -18.72
N ALA A 700 27.50 7.89 -18.86
CA ALA A 700 27.18 6.48 -18.96
C ALA A 700 27.92 5.88 -20.17
N PRO A 701 28.75 4.84 -19.97
CA PRO A 701 29.39 4.18 -21.08
C PRO A 701 28.34 3.44 -21.91
N ALA A 702 28.65 3.23 -23.19
CA ALA A 702 27.91 2.30 -24.02
C ALA A 702 27.96 0.91 -23.35
N ALA A 703 26.80 0.28 -23.20
CA ALA A 703 26.74 -1.05 -22.63
C ALA A 703 27.46 -2.04 -23.57
N ALA A 704 28.38 -2.83 -23.01
CA ALA A 704 29.07 -3.85 -23.78
C ALA A 704 28.13 -5.06 -23.98
N PHE A 705 27.90 -5.42 -25.24
CA PHE A 705 27.10 -6.59 -25.61
C PHE A 705 27.97 -7.83 -25.81
N ARG A 706 27.49 -8.98 -25.35
CA ARG A 706 28.09 -10.30 -25.55
C ARG A 706 27.32 -11.09 -26.59
N GLU A 707 28.06 -11.80 -27.43
CA GLU A 707 27.46 -12.78 -28.35
C GLU A 707 26.63 -13.78 -27.52
N THR A 708 25.32 -13.79 -27.72
CA THR A 708 24.40 -14.60 -26.93
C THR A 708 24.01 -15.84 -27.73
N VAL A 709 24.59 -16.98 -27.36
CA VAL A 709 24.27 -18.28 -27.95
C VAL A 709 23.20 -18.95 -27.10
N VAL A 710 22.03 -19.19 -27.69
CA VAL A 710 20.89 -19.82 -27.01
C VAL A 710 20.79 -21.26 -27.48
N LEU A 711 20.61 -22.20 -26.55
CA LEU A 711 20.58 -23.63 -26.85
C LEU A 711 19.43 -24.31 -26.09
N GLY A 712 18.68 -25.15 -26.81
CA GLY A 712 17.49 -25.84 -26.30
C GLY A 712 16.19 -25.09 -26.63
N ALA A 713 15.12 -25.84 -26.90
CA ALA A 713 13.88 -25.30 -27.48
C ALA A 713 13.18 -24.27 -26.56
N GLU A 714 13.22 -24.48 -25.25
CA GLU A 714 12.57 -23.58 -24.29
C GLU A 714 13.34 -22.28 -24.11
N ALA A 715 14.68 -22.35 -24.02
CA ALA A 715 15.52 -21.15 -24.01
C ALA A 715 15.36 -20.35 -25.32
N GLU A 716 15.28 -21.03 -26.47
CA GLU A 716 15.04 -20.42 -27.78
C GLU A 716 13.71 -19.66 -27.83
N ARG A 717 12.62 -20.30 -27.38
CA ARG A 717 11.30 -19.67 -27.31
C ARG A 717 11.30 -18.46 -26.38
N LEU A 718 11.85 -18.59 -25.18
CA LEU A 718 11.93 -17.48 -24.22
C LEU A 718 12.77 -16.33 -24.79
N ALA A 719 13.94 -16.62 -25.35
CA ALA A 719 14.81 -15.60 -25.94
C ALA A 719 14.12 -14.80 -27.05
N GLY A 720 13.32 -15.47 -27.89
CA GLY A 720 12.50 -14.80 -28.91
C GLY A 720 11.45 -13.86 -28.31
N GLN A 721 10.78 -14.28 -27.23
CA GLN A 721 9.77 -13.45 -26.55
C GLN A 721 10.39 -12.24 -25.82
N LEU A 722 11.54 -12.43 -25.17
CA LEU A 722 12.24 -11.35 -24.46
C LEU A 722 12.90 -10.33 -25.41
N GLY A 723 13.05 -10.67 -26.70
CA GLY A 723 13.67 -9.82 -27.71
C GLY A 723 15.19 -9.93 -27.80
N VAL A 724 15.78 -11.09 -27.47
CA VAL A 724 17.25 -11.28 -27.50
C VAL A 724 17.80 -11.09 -28.92
N VAL A 725 18.78 -10.18 -29.05
CA VAL A 725 19.41 -9.82 -30.32
C VAL A 725 20.59 -10.75 -30.61
N ARG A 726 20.61 -11.32 -31.82
CA ARG A 726 21.69 -12.22 -32.30
C ARG A 726 22.40 -11.75 -33.56
N SER A 727 21.86 -10.72 -34.23
CA SER A 727 22.33 -10.23 -35.53
C SER A 727 23.46 -9.20 -35.43
N ARG A 728 23.81 -8.75 -34.22
CA ARG A 728 24.81 -7.69 -34.00
C ARG A 728 26.20 -8.29 -33.67
N PRO A 729 27.31 -7.70 -34.14
CA PRO A 729 28.65 -8.08 -33.70
C PRO A 729 28.85 -7.81 -32.19
N PRO A 730 29.47 -8.73 -31.44
CA PRO A 730 29.71 -8.57 -30.01
C PRO A 730 30.77 -7.52 -29.69
N ASP A 731 30.55 -6.73 -28.65
CA ASP A 731 31.51 -5.77 -28.10
C ASP A 731 32.41 -6.42 -27.03
N ALA A 732 32.01 -7.59 -26.52
CA ALA A 732 32.69 -8.36 -25.49
C ALA A 732 32.77 -9.86 -25.83
N GLY A 733 33.06 -10.70 -24.82
CA GLY A 733 33.10 -12.15 -24.98
C GLY A 733 31.72 -12.77 -25.27
N ARG A 734 31.66 -14.10 -25.27
CA ARG A 734 30.44 -14.86 -25.50
C ARG A 734 29.65 -15.09 -24.20
N MET A 735 28.35 -15.33 -24.31
CA MET A 735 27.54 -15.96 -23.28
C MET A 735 26.66 -17.07 -23.85
N PHE A 736 26.36 -18.07 -23.02
CA PHE A 736 25.44 -19.16 -23.34
C PHE A 736 24.18 -19.08 -22.49
N VAL A 737 23.02 -19.30 -23.08
CA VAL A 737 21.73 -19.47 -22.38
C VAL A 737 21.19 -20.84 -22.75
N VAL A 738 21.01 -21.71 -21.77
CA VAL A 738 20.82 -23.13 -22.00
C VAL A 738 19.59 -23.62 -21.24
N SER A 739 18.71 -24.35 -21.92
CA SER A 739 17.62 -25.13 -21.32
C SER A 739 17.86 -26.64 -21.48
N PRO A 740 17.10 -27.51 -20.79
CA PRO A 740 17.18 -28.96 -20.98
C PRO A 740 17.00 -29.37 -22.45
N GLY A 741 17.65 -30.47 -22.84
CA GLY A 741 17.64 -30.98 -24.22
C GLY A 741 18.51 -30.17 -25.19
N ALA A 742 19.34 -29.25 -24.70
CA ALA A 742 20.33 -28.54 -25.51
C ALA A 742 21.40 -29.50 -26.07
N SER A 743 22.03 -29.10 -27.18
CA SER A 743 23.21 -29.80 -27.71
C SER A 743 24.37 -29.79 -26.70
N ALA A 744 25.31 -30.71 -26.87
CA ALA A 744 26.52 -30.78 -26.05
C ALA A 744 27.28 -29.42 -26.02
N PRO A 745 27.87 -29.05 -24.87
CA PRO A 745 28.68 -27.84 -24.77
C PRO A 745 29.94 -27.93 -25.65
N PRO A 746 30.52 -26.77 -26.04
CA PRO A 746 31.82 -26.75 -26.71
C PRO A 746 32.91 -27.47 -25.89
N PRO A 747 33.86 -28.19 -26.51
CA PRO A 747 34.87 -28.98 -25.81
C PRO A 747 35.69 -28.21 -24.76
N ASP A 748 35.98 -26.93 -25.02
CA ASP A 748 36.79 -26.07 -24.14
C ASP A 748 35.96 -25.12 -23.26
N LEU A 749 34.66 -25.42 -23.05
CA LEU A 749 33.73 -24.51 -22.35
C LEU A 749 34.28 -24.02 -20.99
N PHE A 750 34.80 -24.90 -20.15
CA PHE A 750 35.25 -24.52 -18.80
C PHE A 750 36.45 -23.58 -18.83
N ARG A 751 37.40 -23.82 -19.74
CA ARG A 751 38.52 -22.90 -19.98
C ARG A 751 38.03 -21.56 -20.54
N ALA A 752 37.00 -21.58 -21.37
CA ALA A 752 36.38 -20.36 -21.88
C ALA A 752 35.65 -19.57 -20.78
N ILE A 753 34.99 -20.25 -19.83
CA ILE A 753 34.38 -19.62 -18.64
C ILE A 753 35.49 -18.97 -17.80
N GLU A 754 36.57 -19.69 -17.50
CA GLU A 754 37.71 -19.12 -16.79
C GLU A 754 38.26 -17.86 -17.48
N GLY A 755 38.28 -17.87 -18.83
CA GLY A 755 38.67 -16.75 -19.68
C GLY A 755 37.67 -15.59 -19.75
N GLY A 756 36.44 -15.75 -19.26
CA GLY A 756 35.45 -14.67 -19.18
C GLY A 756 34.09 -14.94 -19.83
N VAL A 757 33.80 -16.14 -20.33
CA VAL A 757 32.48 -16.53 -20.84
C VAL A 757 31.46 -16.63 -19.71
N ASN A 758 30.24 -16.17 -19.97
CA ASN A 758 29.11 -16.31 -19.05
C ASN A 758 28.19 -17.45 -19.49
N VAL A 759 27.60 -18.18 -18.55
CA VAL A 759 26.63 -19.24 -18.85
C VAL A 759 25.41 -19.06 -17.97
N VAL A 760 24.21 -19.19 -18.54
CA VAL A 760 22.93 -19.18 -17.84
C VAL A 760 22.26 -20.53 -18.08
N CYS A 761 22.17 -21.34 -17.04
CA CYS A 761 21.50 -22.63 -17.06
C CYS A 761 20.09 -22.47 -16.49
N LEU A 762 19.08 -22.69 -17.33
CA LEU A 762 17.67 -22.54 -16.99
C LEU A 762 17.04 -23.93 -16.82
N GLY A 763 16.92 -24.41 -15.58
CA GLY A 763 16.29 -25.70 -15.26
C GLY A 763 17.12 -26.94 -15.59
N LEU A 764 18.45 -26.83 -15.73
CA LEU A 764 19.34 -27.98 -15.98
C LEU A 764 19.59 -28.78 -14.70
N ALA A 765 19.66 -30.11 -14.82
CA ALA A 765 19.94 -31.03 -13.73
C ALA A 765 20.88 -32.17 -14.16
N GLY A 766 21.38 -32.94 -13.20
CA GLY A 766 22.12 -34.19 -13.46
C GLY A 766 23.33 -34.01 -14.40
N ASP A 767 23.45 -34.89 -15.38
CA ASP A 767 24.58 -34.89 -16.32
C ASP A 767 24.56 -33.70 -17.29
N GLU A 768 23.38 -33.15 -17.61
CA GLU A 768 23.28 -31.90 -18.39
C GLU A 768 23.92 -30.74 -17.62
N LEU A 769 23.59 -30.58 -16.33
CA LEU A 769 24.19 -29.52 -15.52
C LEU A 769 25.71 -29.72 -15.36
N LYS A 770 26.17 -30.96 -15.14
CA LYS A 770 27.61 -31.28 -15.04
C LYS A 770 28.37 -30.90 -16.31
N ALA A 771 27.76 -31.06 -17.48
CA ALA A 771 28.40 -30.69 -18.74
C ALA A 771 28.58 -29.17 -18.89
N TRP A 772 27.66 -28.37 -18.33
CA TRP A 772 27.62 -26.91 -18.49
C TRP A 772 28.23 -26.11 -17.33
N CYS A 773 28.54 -26.74 -16.20
CA CYS A 773 29.06 -26.07 -15.00
C CYS A 773 30.45 -26.61 -14.59
N PRO A 774 31.49 -25.77 -14.48
CA PRO A 774 32.84 -26.20 -14.11
C PRO A 774 32.96 -26.62 -12.63
N VAL A 775 31.97 -26.24 -11.80
CA VAL A 775 31.88 -26.63 -10.40
C VAL A 775 30.84 -27.74 -10.26
N PRO A 776 31.15 -28.86 -9.58
CA PRO A 776 30.15 -29.89 -9.32
C PRO A 776 28.97 -29.32 -8.51
N VAL A 777 27.77 -29.42 -9.06
CA VAL A 777 26.52 -29.02 -8.38
C VAL A 777 25.56 -30.20 -8.40
N ALA A 778 25.26 -30.74 -7.22
CA ALA A 778 24.21 -31.73 -7.08
C ALA A 778 22.85 -31.06 -7.14
N THR A 779 21.89 -31.75 -7.75
CA THR A 779 20.48 -31.34 -7.76
C THR A 779 19.62 -32.40 -7.08
N VAL A 780 18.58 -31.97 -6.39
CA VAL A 780 17.60 -32.84 -5.74
C VAL A 780 16.22 -32.45 -6.21
N ARG A 781 15.51 -33.39 -6.84
CA ARG A 781 14.13 -33.19 -7.24
C ARG A 781 13.28 -32.88 -6.01
N THR A 782 12.58 -31.75 -6.03
CA THR A 782 11.76 -31.27 -4.92
C THR A 782 10.44 -30.69 -5.42
N ASN A 783 9.50 -30.47 -4.49
CA ASN A 783 8.28 -29.69 -4.71
C ASN A 783 8.17 -28.66 -3.57
N ALA A 784 8.58 -27.42 -3.82
CA ALA A 784 8.83 -26.44 -2.78
C ALA A 784 8.26 -25.05 -3.11
N ALA A 785 8.06 -24.26 -2.06
CA ALA A 785 7.87 -22.82 -2.15
C ALA A 785 9.22 -22.12 -2.42
N PHE A 786 9.17 -20.83 -2.71
CA PHE A 786 10.39 -20.04 -2.90
C PHE A 786 11.21 -19.93 -1.61
N THR A 787 12.48 -19.55 -1.78
CA THR A 787 13.39 -19.26 -0.67
C THR A 787 14.02 -17.90 -0.91
N ARG A 788 14.14 -17.10 0.15
CA ARG A 788 14.66 -15.73 0.10
C ARG A 788 16.18 -15.73 -0.11
N ILE A 789 16.69 -14.68 -0.75
CA ILE A 789 18.12 -14.36 -0.84
C ILE A 789 18.38 -13.08 -0.05
N GLU A 790 19.26 -13.15 0.94
CA GLU A 790 19.57 -12.03 1.84
C GLU A 790 20.60 -11.06 1.27
N GLN A 791 21.62 -11.59 0.60
CA GLN A 791 22.72 -10.85 0.00
C GLN A 791 22.65 -11.00 -1.52
N ARG A 792 21.97 -10.07 -2.19
CA ARG A 792 21.86 -10.12 -3.65
C ARG A 792 23.22 -9.96 -4.32
N PRO A 793 23.67 -10.92 -5.14
CA PRO A 793 24.84 -10.73 -5.97
C PRO A 793 24.56 -9.70 -7.09
N PRO A 794 25.58 -8.95 -7.57
CA PRO A 794 25.43 -7.94 -8.65
C PRO A 794 24.80 -8.47 -9.94
N GLU A 795 24.94 -9.77 -10.22
CA GLU A 795 24.27 -10.41 -11.35
C GLU A 795 22.73 -10.29 -11.28
N LEU A 796 22.18 -10.00 -10.10
CA LEU A 796 20.75 -9.77 -9.85
C LEU A 796 20.40 -8.28 -9.63
N ASP A 797 21.29 -7.35 -9.98
CA ASP A 797 21.02 -5.91 -9.84
C ASP A 797 19.75 -5.51 -10.61
N GLY A 798 18.89 -4.72 -9.96
CA GLY A 798 17.59 -4.33 -10.51
C GLY A 798 16.45 -5.31 -10.21
N LEU A 799 16.72 -6.38 -9.45
CA LEU A 799 15.74 -7.38 -9.01
C LEU A 799 15.53 -7.37 -7.49
N SER A 800 14.41 -7.96 -7.07
CA SER A 800 13.99 -8.14 -5.68
C SER A 800 13.60 -9.59 -5.41
N ASN A 801 13.42 -9.94 -4.15
CA ASN A 801 12.90 -11.25 -3.75
C ASN A 801 11.52 -11.57 -4.32
N ALA A 802 10.73 -10.54 -4.69
CA ALA A 802 9.48 -10.74 -5.42
C ALA A 802 9.69 -11.44 -6.76
N ASP A 803 10.79 -11.13 -7.45
CA ASP A 803 11.01 -11.53 -8.84
C ASP A 803 11.27 -13.03 -9.01
N TRP A 804 11.79 -13.70 -7.98
CA TRP A 804 11.93 -15.15 -7.91
C TRP A 804 11.02 -15.82 -6.86
N ALA A 805 10.14 -15.06 -6.21
CA ALA A 805 9.10 -15.64 -5.37
C ALA A 805 7.93 -16.13 -6.24
N TRP A 806 7.43 -17.34 -5.99
CA TRP A 806 6.24 -17.87 -6.63
C TRP A 806 5.16 -18.24 -5.61
N HIS A 807 3.90 -18.07 -6.01
CA HIS A 807 2.74 -18.16 -5.14
C HIS A 807 2.23 -19.60 -4.98
N GLY A 808 3.00 -20.48 -4.35
CA GLY A 808 2.62 -21.89 -4.14
C GLY A 808 3.81 -22.84 -4.19
N ARG A 809 3.57 -24.13 -4.41
CA ARG A 809 4.64 -25.10 -4.67
C ARG A 809 4.87 -25.30 -6.17
N ILE A 810 6.15 -25.37 -6.53
CA ILE A 810 6.60 -25.76 -7.87
C ILE A 810 7.56 -26.94 -7.74
N THR A 811 7.43 -27.90 -8.65
CA THR A 811 8.32 -29.05 -8.73
C THR A 811 9.50 -28.74 -9.65
N PHE A 812 10.71 -28.82 -9.12
CA PHE A 812 11.96 -28.53 -9.83
C PHE A 812 13.14 -29.29 -9.24
N ASP A 813 14.29 -29.21 -9.89
CA ASP A 813 15.54 -29.84 -9.45
C ASP A 813 16.38 -28.85 -8.64
N ALA A 814 16.17 -28.83 -7.31
CA ALA A 814 16.80 -27.85 -6.43
C ALA A 814 18.30 -28.04 -6.32
N LEU A 815 19.03 -26.93 -6.36
CA LEU A 815 20.48 -26.84 -6.22
C LEU A 815 20.90 -27.16 -4.78
N ALA A 816 21.91 -28.01 -4.62
CA ALA A 816 22.65 -28.09 -3.37
C ALA A 816 23.50 -26.82 -3.20
N VAL A 817 23.11 -25.98 -2.24
CA VAL A 817 23.81 -24.72 -1.92
C VAL A 817 24.75 -24.95 -0.72
N PRO A 818 26.06 -24.72 -0.86
CA PRO A 818 27.00 -24.78 0.26
C PRO A 818 26.64 -23.78 1.36
N GLU A 819 26.96 -24.11 2.61
CA GLU A 819 26.64 -23.27 3.77
C GLU A 819 27.14 -21.82 3.61
N ALA A 820 28.36 -21.66 3.08
CA ALA A 820 28.98 -20.35 2.86
C ALA A 820 28.28 -19.48 1.80
N GLU A 821 27.41 -20.05 0.96
CA GLU A 821 26.74 -19.37 -0.15
C GLU A 821 25.23 -19.13 0.12
N LYS A 822 24.67 -19.69 1.20
CA LYS A 822 23.22 -19.62 1.49
C LYS A 822 22.67 -18.20 1.61
N ALA A 823 23.50 -17.23 2.03
CA ALA A 823 23.07 -15.84 2.10
C ALA A 823 22.82 -15.23 0.71
N ALA A 824 23.55 -15.68 -0.32
CA ALA A 824 23.55 -15.10 -1.66
C ALA A 824 22.95 -16.03 -2.73
N SER A 825 22.37 -17.16 -2.34
CA SER A 825 21.85 -18.19 -3.23
C SER A 825 20.75 -18.99 -2.54
N SER A 826 19.86 -19.56 -3.34
CA SER A 826 18.79 -20.44 -2.89
C SER A 826 18.82 -21.77 -3.66
N GLY A 827 18.00 -22.73 -3.23
CA GLY A 827 17.82 -23.97 -3.98
C GLY A 827 17.32 -23.75 -5.42
N ALA A 828 16.74 -22.58 -5.72
CA ALA A 828 16.27 -22.25 -7.06
C ALA A 828 17.21 -21.35 -7.86
N LEU A 829 18.12 -20.62 -7.21
CA LEU A 829 18.98 -19.64 -7.89
C LEU A 829 20.37 -19.59 -7.25
N ARG A 830 21.42 -19.82 -8.05
CA ARG A 830 22.81 -19.76 -7.59
C ARG A 830 23.71 -19.10 -8.63
N VAL A 831 24.63 -18.26 -8.16
CA VAL A 831 25.65 -17.60 -9.00
C VAL A 831 27.02 -18.17 -8.66
N ILE A 832 27.67 -18.79 -9.64
CA ILE A 832 29.00 -19.40 -9.49
C ILE A 832 30.00 -18.57 -10.28
N ARG A 833 31.03 -18.04 -9.61
CA ARG A 833 32.13 -17.31 -10.26
C ARG A 833 33.30 -18.25 -10.49
N HIS A 834 33.84 -18.25 -11.71
CA HIS A 834 34.94 -19.13 -12.09
C HIS A 834 35.90 -18.41 -13.04
N GLY A 835 37.11 -18.09 -12.56
CA GLY A 835 38.03 -17.19 -13.25
C GLY A 835 37.39 -15.82 -13.47
N LYS A 836 37.37 -15.35 -14.72
CA LYS A 836 36.74 -14.07 -15.13
C LYS A 836 35.27 -14.23 -15.55
N GLY A 837 34.81 -15.47 -15.71
CA GLY A 837 33.45 -15.79 -16.12
C GLY A 837 32.56 -16.14 -14.94
N ARG A 838 31.29 -16.39 -15.26
CA ARG A 838 30.28 -16.78 -14.26
C ARG A 838 29.25 -17.71 -14.85
N VAL A 839 28.72 -18.59 -14.02
CA VAL A 839 27.63 -19.50 -14.33
C VAL A 839 26.46 -19.16 -13.41
N VAL A 840 25.32 -18.77 -13.97
CA VAL A 840 24.08 -18.56 -13.23
C VAL A 840 23.16 -19.76 -13.45
N LEU A 841 22.77 -20.39 -12.35
CA LEU A 841 21.87 -21.53 -12.34
C LEU A 841 20.52 -21.05 -11.82
N TRP A 842 19.47 -21.13 -12.64
CA TRP A 842 18.10 -20.80 -12.24
C TRP A 842 17.17 -21.96 -12.56
N GLN A 843 16.61 -22.57 -11.52
CA GLN A 843 15.88 -23.84 -11.61
C GLN A 843 14.37 -23.68 -11.76
N VAL A 844 13.84 -22.45 -11.67
CA VAL A 844 12.42 -22.16 -11.89
C VAL A 844 12.27 -21.08 -12.97
N PRO A 845 12.75 -21.33 -14.21
CA PRO A 845 12.55 -20.42 -15.33
C PRO A 845 11.05 -20.31 -15.66
N PRO A 846 10.63 -19.29 -16.43
CA PRO A 846 9.21 -18.97 -16.57
C PRO A 846 8.37 -20.13 -17.11
N TRP A 847 8.90 -20.98 -18.01
CA TRP A 847 8.14 -22.09 -18.58
C TRP A 847 7.81 -23.22 -17.59
N LEU A 848 8.44 -23.27 -16.42
CA LEU A 848 8.04 -24.20 -15.33
C LEU A 848 6.88 -23.66 -14.49
N ILE A 849 6.51 -22.39 -14.64
CA ILE A 849 5.35 -21.79 -13.97
C ILE A 849 4.15 -21.97 -14.89
N ASP A 850 3.33 -22.99 -14.59
CA ASP A 850 2.12 -23.32 -15.34
C ASP A 850 0.90 -22.59 -14.77
N GLU A 851 0.65 -21.38 -15.26
CA GLU A 851 -0.53 -20.59 -14.89
C GLU A 851 -1.85 -21.12 -15.47
N GLN A 852 -1.81 -22.03 -16.45
CA GLN A 852 -3.03 -22.65 -16.98
C GLN A 852 -3.51 -23.76 -16.03
N ALA A 853 -2.57 -24.59 -15.52
CA ALA A 853 -2.88 -25.60 -14.51
C ALA A 853 -3.08 -24.99 -13.12
N LYS A 854 -2.37 -23.91 -12.78
CA LYS A 854 -2.45 -23.20 -11.50
C LYS A 854 -2.71 -21.70 -11.73
N PRO A 855 -3.97 -21.27 -11.96
CA PRO A 855 -4.31 -19.88 -12.29
C PRO A 855 -3.78 -18.83 -11.32
N TYR A 856 -3.64 -19.18 -10.04
CA TYR A 856 -3.08 -18.31 -9.00
C TYR A 856 -1.57 -18.01 -9.16
N LEU A 857 -0.86 -18.71 -10.07
CA LEU A 857 0.56 -18.44 -10.38
C LEU A 857 0.77 -17.38 -11.46
N ARG A 858 -0.28 -16.81 -12.03
CA ARG A 858 -0.19 -15.82 -13.12
C ARG A 858 0.70 -14.62 -12.80
N THR A 859 0.57 -14.03 -11.61
CA THR A 859 1.46 -12.93 -11.16
C THR A 859 2.91 -13.40 -11.05
N SER A 860 3.13 -14.63 -10.60
CA SER A 860 4.47 -15.24 -10.50
C SER A 860 5.12 -15.44 -11.87
N LYS A 861 4.33 -15.89 -12.87
CA LYS A 861 4.78 -16.04 -14.26
C LYS A 861 5.19 -14.70 -14.88
N ARG A 862 4.40 -13.64 -14.66
CA ARG A 862 4.71 -12.29 -15.12
C ARG A 862 6.05 -11.79 -14.56
N ARG A 863 6.25 -11.90 -13.24
CA ARG A 863 7.51 -11.51 -12.58
C ARG A 863 8.71 -12.33 -13.07
N ALA A 864 8.55 -13.64 -13.23
CA ALA A 864 9.62 -14.50 -13.75
C ALA A 864 10.02 -14.10 -15.19
N ASN A 865 9.08 -13.68 -16.04
CA ASN A 865 9.42 -13.18 -17.37
C ASN A 865 10.28 -11.89 -17.31
N ALA A 866 9.91 -10.93 -16.45
CA ALA A 866 10.70 -9.72 -16.23
C ALA A 866 12.09 -10.02 -15.62
N MET A 867 12.14 -10.95 -14.66
CA MET A 867 13.39 -11.45 -14.09
C MET A 867 14.31 -12.02 -15.17
N ALA A 868 13.79 -12.81 -16.10
CA ALA A 868 14.57 -13.42 -17.17
C ALA A 868 15.24 -12.36 -18.05
N ALA A 869 14.49 -11.35 -18.52
CA ALA A 869 15.06 -10.26 -19.31
C ALA A 869 16.20 -9.54 -18.58
N ARG A 870 15.95 -9.12 -17.33
CA ARG A 870 16.93 -8.40 -16.51
C ARG A 870 18.17 -9.23 -16.21
N LEU A 871 18.00 -10.51 -15.88
CA LEU A 871 19.11 -11.43 -15.61
C LEU A 871 20.01 -11.58 -16.84
N LEU A 872 19.42 -11.84 -18.01
CA LEU A 872 20.19 -11.99 -19.26
C LEU A 872 20.94 -10.70 -19.60
N ALA A 873 20.27 -9.55 -19.45
CA ALA A 873 20.89 -8.25 -19.70
C ALA A 873 22.03 -7.92 -18.72
N ASN A 874 21.88 -8.22 -17.42
CA ASN A 874 22.97 -8.07 -16.44
C ASN A 874 24.20 -8.89 -16.79
N LEU A 875 24.01 -10.01 -17.51
CA LEU A 875 25.09 -10.87 -17.97
C LEU A 875 25.63 -10.52 -19.36
N GLY A 876 25.06 -9.51 -20.03
CA GLY A 876 25.55 -8.93 -21.28
C GLY A 876 24.75 -9.27 -22.53
N ALA A 877 23.57 -9.90 -22.42
CA ALA A 877 22.69 -10.09 -23.57
C ALA A 877 22.13 -8.74 -24.04
N ALA A 878 22.08 -8.51 -25.35
CA ALA A 878 21.34 -7.39 -25.92
C ALA A 878 19.89 -7.83 -26.12
N LEU A 879 18.94 -6.97 -25.73
CA LEU A 879 17.52 -7.22 -25.92
C LEU A 879 16.85 -5.98 -26.53
N ASP A 880 16.03 -6.21 -27.56
CA ASP A 880 15.26 -5.16 -28.22
C ASP A 880 13.84 -5.07 -27.67
N ALA A 881 13.34 -3.84 -27.59
CA ALA A 881 11.97 -3.49 -27.28
C ALA A 881 11.45 -2.48 -28.31
N PRO A 882 10.12 -2.37 -28.51
CA PRO A 882 9.53 -1.47 -29.50
C PRO A 882 9.57 0.02 -29.09
N VAL A 883 10.52 0.47 -28.26
CA VAL A 883 10.54 1.84 -27.72
C VAL A 883 10.51 2.90 -28.82
N ALA A 884 11.38 2.78 -29.83
CA ALA A 884 11.39 3.71 -30.95
C ALA A 884 10.04 3.77 -31.70
N GLU A 885 9.38 2.62 -31.88
CA GLU A 885 8.09 2.51 -32.56
C GLU A 885 6.97 3.21 -31.76
N ARG A 886 6.97 3.02 -30.44
CA ARG A 886 6.01 3.61 -29.49
C ARG A 886 6.16 5.12 -29.33
N PHE A 887 7.36 5.66 -29.54
CA PHE A 887 7.55 7.11 -29.58
C PHE A 887 7.22 7.71 -30.95
N ALA A 888 7.19 6.93 -32.03
CA ALA A 888 7.00 7.46 -33.38
C ALA A 888 5.53 7.73 -33.74
N LYS A 889 4.58 7.09 -33.06
CA LYS A 889 3.14 7.21 -33.31
C LYS A 889 2.36 7.11 -31.99
N VAL A 890 1.11 7.56 -32.01
CA VAL A 890 0.17 7.40 -30.90
C VAL A 890 -1.06 6.67 -31.45
N GLU A 891 -1.28 5.43 -31.03
CA GLU A 891 -2.37 4.55 -31.46
C GLU A 891 -3.29 4.14 -30.30
N GLU A 892 -4.47 3.60 -30.61
CA GLU A 892 -5.35 3.02 -29.59
C GLU A 892 -4.81 1.65 -29.14
N LYS A 893 -4.72 1.43 -27.83
CA LYS A 893 -4.33 0.14 -27.21
C LYS A 893 -2.86 -0.26 -27.38
N GLU A 894 -1.95 0.70 -27.37
CA GLU A 894 -0.51 0.43 -27.49
C GLU A 894 0.06 -0.51 -26.42
N TRP A 895 -0.61 -0.66 -25.27
CA TRP A 895 -0.22 -1.60 -24.21
C TRP A 895 -0.39 -3.09 -24.59
N LEU A 896 -1.11 -3.41 -25.67
CA LEU A 896 -1.20 -4.77 -26.18
C LEU A 896 0.04 -5.13 -27.00
N MET A 897 0.67 -6.27 -26.67
CA MET A 897 1.88 -6.78 -27.34
C MET A 897 3.07 -5.78 -27.35
N SER A 898 3.15 -4.91 -26.35
CA SER A 898 4.26 -3.95 -26.19
C SER A 898 5.45 -4.59 -25.47
N TYR A 899 5.61 -4.28 -24.18
CA TYR A 899 6.75 -4.62 -23.35
C TYR A 899 6.48 -5.81 -22.42
N TYR A 900 5.30 -6.43 -22.52
CA TYR A 900 4.82 -7.49 -21.64
C TYR A 900 4.51 -8.75 -22.43
N LEU A 901 4.71 -9.92 -21.83
CA LEU A 901 4.54 -11.22 -22.51
C LEU A 901 3.15 -11.84 -22.30
N ASP A 902 2.39 -11.33 -21.34
CA ASP A 902 1.01 -11.73 -21.06
C ASP A 902 0.01 -10.75 -21.68
N THR A 903 -1.22 -11.21 -21.91
CA THR A 903 -2.35 -10.33 -22.25
C THR A 903 -3.04 -9.92 -20.96
N PRO A 904 -3.24 -8.62 -20.67
CA PRO A 904 -3.81 -8.18 -19.41
C PRO A 904 -5.28 -8.58 -19.27
N GLU A 905 -5.70 -8.89 -18.05
CA GLU A 905 -7.07 -9.19 -17.64
C GLU A 905 -7.52 -8.23 -16.54
N ALA A 906 -8.83 -7.99 -16.40
CA ALA A 906 -9.34 -7.04 -15.38
C ALA A 906 -8.91 -7.36 -13.94
N GLY A 907 -8.65 -8.64 -13.63
CA GLY A 907 -8.16 -9.09 -12.32
C GLY A 907 -6.67 -8.85 -12.06
N ASP A 908 -5.91 -8.46 -13.09
CA ASP A 908 -4.48 -8.16 -12.98
C ASP A 908 -4.21 -6.79 -12.32
N ASP A 909 -5.23 -5.94 -12.18
CA ASP A 909 -5.17 -4.67 -11.46
C ASP A 909 -5.41 -4.89 -9.96
N PRO A 910 -4.35 -4.87 -9.11
CA PRO A 910 -4.48 -5.15 -7.69
C PRO A 910 -5.21 -4.04 -6.91
N TYR A 911 -5.33 -2.86 -7.52
CA TYR A 911 -5.90 -1.64 -6.93
C TYR A 911 -7.35 -1.39 -7.33
N ARG A 912 -7.99 -2.35 -8.01
CA ARG A 912 -9.45 -2.40 -8.10
C ARG A 912 -10.04 -2.30 -6.70
N TYR A 913 -10.84 -1.28 -6.46
CA TYR A 913 -11.42 -1.03 -5.15
C TYR A 913 -12.59 -1.97 -4.89
N TYR A 914 -12.67 -2.48 -3.67
CA TYR A 914 -13.79 -3.29 -3.23
C TYR A 914 -14.36 -2.68 -1.96
N ARG A 915 -15.54 -2.06 -2.07
CA ARG A 915 -16.26 -1.49 -0.93
C ARG A 915 -16.83 -2.62 -0.07
N TRP A 916 -16.53 -2.57 1.22
CA TRP A 916 -17.04 -3.50 2.23
C TRP A 916 -18.40 -3.06 2.78
#